data_AF-A0A5C1DN20-F1
#
_entry.id   AF-A0A5C1DN20-F1
#
_cell.length_a   1.000
_cell.length_b   1.000
_cell.length_c   1.000
_cell.angle_alpha   90.00
_cell.angle_beta   90.00
_cell.angle_gamma   90.00
#
_symmetry.space_group_name_H-M   'P 1'
#
loop_
_entity.id
_entity.type
_entity.pdbx_description
1 polymer ?
#
loop_
_entity_poly.entity_id
_entity_poly.type
_entity_poly.pdbx_seq_one_letter_code
_entity_poly.pdbx_strand_id
1 'polypeptide(L)'
;MDRRQFLKWGSFLTVSVASSGLTACGGGGDSSATPSQSQLAAGKAFNLGVASGDPRPDSVILWTRVDGGDGVNALAVTVQVSDKPDFSNLLVNLALSADPGWDYTVRHKVTGLSSATTYYYRFLTGSTVSTTGRTKTAPAAGTPLSQLKFAFITCQDWSVNHWGAFDEIAKLDLDFVLHLGDYIYETVGAGFQSGGNETRHAALSLPNGTKRADGATYATTLADYRYLYKSYRADPRIQAMHANFPMISIWDDHEFSDDCWQDRQEYTASDDSTPQTPRRRSANQAWFEYTPADVSINLSNPSFQNIQIYRSFAFGNLATLVMTDERLYRSDHIIPETAVGSEIGSRYFVPKTILAQAEAAKMASTGGNLLNASILGETQRNWWQQQMQSATTTWKLWGNEVSLLRMGVDGTMAVAGLLEQGLAAALAQNFGLNLAAAQQQQLMGALYQDLLAADTSGATPKLSYAQTQAALSGFSGGAISAGVFAAAVKPVLDSNLPPSLLLNQYILNADQWDGYNSERKTLMGFLKSNNIGNVVGLTGDIHAFFAGQVMDDFDAASPSPVMVDLVTAGVSSNSFFSYFKNVVDTVPAFSKAKPLIYQTVNGQTVNTFNTTLTQFNGNWIKYVDTDAQGYAVVTLTPAKLSCTFHKMAKLANGVAPSPATASTQTVEVPAGSPALNVL
;
A
#
# COMPACT_ATOMS: atom_id res chain seq x y z
N MET A 1 -20.12 -14.86 -34.07
CA MET A 1 -19.88 -13.76 -33.12
C MET A 1 -21.11 -12.87 -33.13
N ASP A 2 -21.93 -12.91 -32.07
CA ASP A 2 -23.21 -12.19 -32.04
C ASP A 2 -22.98 -10.69 -31.80
N ARG A 3 -23.29 -9.87 -32.81
CA ARG A 3 -23.21 -8.40 -32.76
C ARG A 3 -24.01 -7.82 -31.59
N ARG A 4 -25.06 -8.52 -31.11
CA ARG A 4 -25.85 -8.09 -29.94
C ARG A 4 -25.13 -8.26 -28.62
N GLN A 5 -24.21 -9.21 -28.48
CA GLN A 5 -23.39 -9.30 -27.27
C GLN A 5 -22.27 -8.25 -27.27
N PHE A 6 -21.59 -8.03 -28.40
CA PHE A 6 -20.54 -7.00 -28.49
C PHE A 6 -21.03 -5.58 -28.11
N LEU A 7 -22.25 -5.21 -28.52
CA LEU A 7 -22.88 -3.93 -28.13
C LEU A 7 -23.38 -3.90 -26.67
N LYS A 8 -23.65 -5.04 -26.03
CA LYS A 8 -24.05 -5.12 -24.61
C LYS A 8 -22.88 -5.04 -23.62
N TRP A 9 -21.67 -5.43 -24.05
CA TRP A 9 -20.47 -5.34 -23.20
C TRP A 9 -19.67 -4.06 -23.46
N GLY A 10 -19.81 -3.44 -24.64
CA GLY A 10 -19.27 -2.11 -24.93
C GLY A 10 -20.04 -0.93 -24.33
N SER A 11 -21.10 -1.17 -23.55
CA SER A 11 -22.08 -0.15 -23.10
C SER A 11 -22.05 0.20 -21.62
N PHE A 12 -21.18 -0.40 -20.79
CA PHE A 12 -21.15 -0.11 -19.36
C PHE A 12 -20.48 1.24 -19.02
N LEU A 13 -19.36 1.55 -19.67
CA LEU A 13 -18.79 2.89 -19.65
C LEU A 13 -19.42 3.70 -20.77
N THR A 14 -20.27 4.65 -20.41
CA THR A 14 -20.91 5.57 -21.37
C THR A 14 -20.10 6.85 -21.50
N VAL A 15 -20.18 7.54 -22.65
CA VAL A 15 -19.41 8.76 -22.92
C VAL A 15 -20.33 9.87 -23.41
N SER A 16 -20.15 11.09 -22.90
CA SER A 16 -20.77 12.30 -23.44
C SER A 16 -19.74 13.41 -23.64
N VAL A 17 -20.12 14.43 -24.42
CA VAL A 17 -19.35 15.66 -24.60
C VAL A 17 -20.12 16.78 -23.91
N ALA A 18 -19.46 17.51 -23.01
CA ALA A 18 -20.01 18.71 -22.41
C ALA A 18 -20.20 19.78 -23.49
N SER A 19 -21.41 20.34 -23.61
CA SER A 19 -21.70 21.39 -24.58
C SER A 19 -22.59 22.45 -23.96
N SER A 20 -22.30 23.72 -24.25
CA SER A 20 -23.19 24.83 -23.95
C SER A 20 -24.18 25.00 -25.11
N GLY A 21 -25.45 24.67 -24.88
CA GLY A 21 -26.53 25.16 -25.76
C GLY A 21 -27.23 24.16 -26.69
N LEU A 22 -27.21 22.85 -26.43
CA LEU A 22 -28.16 21.93 -27.06
C LEU A 22 -28.93 21.14 -26.00
N THR A 23 -30.07 21.68 -25.58
CA THR A 23 -31.14 20.88 -25.00
C THR A 23 -31.61 19.92 -26.09
N ALA A 24 -31.21 18.65 -26.02
CA ALA A 24 -31.78 17.62 -26.88
C ALA A 24 -33.26 17.46 -26.48
N CYS A 25 -34.14 18.22 -27.12
CA CYS A 25 -35.58 17.96 -27.11
C CYS A 25 -35.81 16.67 -27.91
N GLY A 26 -35.69 15.52 -27.25
CA GLY A 26 -36.20 14.26 -27.78
C GLY A 26 -37.73 14.35 -27.89
N GLY A 27 -38.24 14.50 -29.12
CA GLY A 27 -39.66 14.59 -29.43
C GLY A 27 -40.44 13.35 -28.99
N GLY A 28 -41.64 13.58 -28.46
CA GLY A 28 -42.55 12.55 -27.97
C GLY A 28 -43.24 11.73 -29.07
N GLY A 29 -43.63 10.51 -28.69
CA GLY A 29 -44.48 9.61 -29.49
C GLY A 29 -44.61 8.21 -28.87
N ASP A 30 -45.65 8.05 -28.04
CA ASP A 30 -46.41 6.85 -27.63
C ASP A 30 -45.81 5.64 -26.87
N SER A 31 -46.18 5.60 -25.58
CA SER A 31 -46.68 4.49 -24.74
C SER A 31 -46.48 3.03 -25.16
N SER A 32 -45.74 2.27 -24.34
CA SER A 32 -46.34 1.29 -23.40
C SER A 32 -45.29 0.61 -22.50
N ALA A 33 -45.72 0.20 -21.31
CA ALA A 33 -45.01 -0.44 -20.20
C ALA A 33 -44.15 0.48 -19.31
N THR A 34 -44.81 1.19 -18.40
CA THR A 34 -44.21 1.58 -17.11
C THR A 34 -43.81 0.32 -16.35
N PRO A 35 -42.50 0.08 -16.08
CA PRO A 35 -42.13 -0.89 -15.07
C PRO A 35 -42.74 -0.45 -13.75
N SER A 36 -43.26 -1.39 -12.98
CA SER A 36 -43.66 -1.18 -11.59
C SER A 36 -42.45 -0.66 -10.80
N GLN A 37 -42.30 0.66 -10.70
CA GLN A 37 -41.32 1.29 -9.83
C GLN A 37 -41.81 1.14 -8.40
N SER A 38 -41.05 0.38 -7.59
CA SER A 38 -41.16 0.47 -6.15
C SER A 38 -40.93 1.95 -5.76
N GLN A 39 -41.87 2.54 -5.03
CA GLN A 39 -41.72 3.92 -4.56
C GLN A 39 -40.55 3.97 -3.56
N LEU A 40 -39.35 4.27 -4.05
CA LEU A 40 -38.22 4.62 -3.21
C LEU A 40 -38.51 5.97 -2.56
N ALA A 41 -38.37 6.05 -1.23
CA ALA A 41 -38.42 7.33 -0.53
C ALA A 41 -37.31 8.25 -1.06
N ALA A 42 -37.64 9.54 -1.22
CA ALA A 42 -36.70 10.55 -1.69
C ALA A 42 -35.38 10.49 -0.88
N GLY A 43 -34.26 10.30 -1.57
CA GLY A 43 -32.92 10.26 -0.98
C GLY A 43 -32.35 8.87 -0.67
N LYS A 44 -33.12 7.77 -0.87
CA LYS A 44 -32.63 6.38 -0.62
C LYS A 44 -32.16 5.62 -1.86
N ALA A 45 -32.12 6.27 -3.04
CA ALA A 45 -31.75 5.61 -4.29
C ALA A 45 -30.23 5.58 -4.57
N PHE A 46 -29.43 6.29 -3.78
CA PHE A 46 -27.98 6.44 -3.99
C PHE A 46 -27.23 6.23 -2.66
N ASN A 47 -27.46 5.11 -1.97
CA ASN A 47 -26.95 4.89 -0.60
C ASN A 47 -25.42 4.76 -0.52
N LEU A 48 -24.73 4.62 -1.66
CA LEU A 48 -23.27 4.56 -1.75
C LEU A 48 -22.65 5.87 -2.27
N GLY A 49 -23.48 6.93 -2.33
CA GLY A 49 -23.08 8.25 -2.76
C GLY A 49 -22.72 8.34 -4.24
N VAL A 50 -21.84 9.30 -4.53
CA VAL A 50 -21.34 9.60 -5.87
C VAL A 50 -19.83 9.70 -5.80
N ALA A 51 -19.15 9.48 -6.92
CA ALA A 51 -17.71 9.65 -7.02
C ALA A 51 -17.32 10.17 -8.40
N SER A 52 -16.12 10.75 -8.48
CA SER A 52 -15.48 11.08 -9.76
C SER A 52 -14.04 10.61 -9.74
N GLY A 53 -13.43 10.45 -10.91
CA GLY A 53 -12.06 9.97 -10.97
C GLY A 53 -11.38 10.15 -12.31
N ASP A 54 -10.09 9.81 -12.30
CA ASP A 54 -9.15 9.93 -13.42
C ASP A 54 -9.26 11.27 -14.16
N PRO A 55 -9.00 12.40 -13.46
CA PRO A 55 -9.13 13.71 -14.06
C PRO A 55 -8.12 13.90 -15.19
N ARG A 56 -8.64 14.29 -16.36
CA ARG A 56 -7.88 14.68 -17.54
C ARG A 56 -8.08 16.18 -17.80
N PRO A 57 -7.28 16.80 -18.69
CA PRO A 57 -7.49 18.19 -19.07
C PRO A 57 -8.90 18.50 -19.57
N ASP A 58 -9.54 17.54 -20.22
CA ASP A 58 -10.82 17.73 -20.88
C ASP A 58 -11.87 16.69 -20.47
N SER A 59 -11.57 15.81 -19.52
CA SER A 59 -12.50 14.76 -19.12
C SER A 59 -12.40 14.32 -17.67
N VAL A 60 -13.48 13.73 -17.16
CA VAL A 60 -13.56 13.02 -15.88
C VAL A 60 -14.47 11.81 -16.00
N ILE A 61 -14.26 10.80 -15.17
CA ILE A 61 -15.23 9.71 -14.92
C ILE A 61 -16.15 10.14 -13.79
N LEU A 62 -17.45 9.92 -13.96
CA LEU A 62 -18.48 10.07 -12.93
C LEU A 62 -19.05 8.70 -12.59
N TRP A 63 -19.31 8.47 -11.31
CA TRP A 63 -19.75 7.18 -10.78
C TRP A 63 -20.88 7.34 -9.75
N THR A 64 -21.83 6.41 -9.78
CA THR A 64 -22.76 6.13 -8.67
C THR A 64 -23.27 4.68 -8.75
N ARG A 65 -24.02 4.23 -7.74
CA ARG A 65 -24.83 3.01 -7.79
C ARG A 65 -26.27 3.35 -7.48
N VAL A 66 -27.19 2.82 -8.28
CA VAL A 66 -28.63 3.02 -8.10
C VAL A 66 -29.24 1.86 -7.31
N ASP A 67 -29.91 2.17 -6.21
CA ASP A 67 -30.63 1.20 -5.38
C ASP A 67 -32.05 0.92 -5.86
N GLY A 68 -32.66 -0.16 -5.34
CA GLY A 68 -34.07 -0.49 -5.59
C GLY A 68 -34.34 -1.31 -6.86
N GLY A 69 -33.30 -1.84 -7.50
CA GLY A 69 -33.43 -2.76 -8.63
C GLY A 69 -33.99 -4.13 -8.24
N ASP A 70 -34.66 -4.79 -9.17
CA ASP A 70 -35.29 -6.12 -8.99
C ASP A 70 -34.36 -7.29 -9.38
N GLY A 71 -33.12 -6.98 -9.75
CA GLY A 71 -32.12 -7.92 -10.27
C GLY A 71 -32.30 -8.32 -11.73
N VAL A 72 -33.32 -7.80 -12.44
CA VAL A 72 -33.69 -8.23 -13.79
C VAL A 72 -33.75 -7.07 -14.78
N ASN A 73 -34.37 -5.97 -14.39
CA ASN A 73 -34.62 -4.82 -15.26
C ASN A 73 -33.66 -3.68 -14.94
N ALA A 74 -33.13 -3.03 -15.98
CA ALA A 74 -32.29 -1.86 -15.79
C ALA A 74 -33.10 -0.68 -15.24
N LEU A 75 -32.45 0.16 -14.44
CA LEU A 75 -33.04 1.37 -13.85
C LEU A 75 -32.67 2.60 -14.66
N ALA A 76 -33.67 3.44 -14.96
CA ALA A 76 -33.44 4.74 -15.59
C ALA A 76 -32.73 5.68 -14.63
N VAL A 77 -31.65 6.32 -15.10
CA VAL A 77 -30.88 7.29 -14.33
C VAL A 77 -30.49 8.45 -15.24
N THR A 78 -30.61 9.69 -14.78
CA THR A 78 -30.13 10.87 -15.51
C THR A 78 -28.88 11.40 -14.85
N VAL A 79 -27.83 11.66 -15.63
CA VAL A 79 -26.63 12.37 -15.17
C VAL A 79 -26.74 13.84 -15.56
N GLN A 80 -26.43 14.72 -14.61
CA GLN A 80 -26.32 16.15 -14.83
C GLN A 80 -24.93 16.65 -14.44
N VAL A 81 -24.36 17.52 -15.27
CA VAL A 81 -23.07 18.20 -15.01
C VAL A 81 -23.26 19.69 -15.24
N SER A 82 -22.69 20.50 -14.35
CA SER A 82 -22.85 21.95 -14.31
C SER A 82 -21.52 22.62 -13.93
N ASP A 83 -21.27 23.81 -14.45
CA ASP A 83 -20.19 24.70 -13.96
C ASP A 83 -20.64 25.55 -12.76
N LYS A 84 -21.92 25.47 -12.37
CA LYS A 84 -22.51 26.12 -11.20
C LYS A 84 -22.99 25.11 -10.15
N PRO A 85 -22.76 25.36 -8.85
CA PRO A 85 -23.18 24.44 -7.78
C PRO A 85 -24.70 24.30 -7.64
N ASP A 86 -25.46 25.30 -8.10
CA ASP A 86 -26.93 25.30 -8.08
C ASP A 86 -27.56 24.61 -9.31
N PHE A 87 -26.74 24.10 -10.23
CA PHE A 87 -27.17 23.50 -11.50
C PHE A 87 -27.99 24.44 -12.41
N SER A 88 -27.82 25.75 -12.27
CA SER A 88 -28.48 26.76 -13.13
C SER A 88 -28.00 26.72 -14.58
N ASN A 89 -26.81 26.18 -14.85
CA ASN A 89 -26.26 25.98 -16.19
C ASN A 89 -25.79 24.54 -16.39
N LEU A 90 -26.60 23.74 -17.09
CA LEU A 90 -26.28 22.35 -17.38
C LEU A 90 -25.42 22.23 -18.64
N LEU A 91 -24.26 21.61 -18.51
CA LEU A 91 -23.36 21.22 -19.59
C LEU A 91 -23.66 19.81 -20.11
N VAL A 92 -24.20 18.96 -19.23
CA VAL A 92 -24.71 17.62 -19.53
C VAL A 92 -26.03 17.44 -18.83
N ASN A 93 -27.02 16.89 -19.52
CA ASN A 93 -28.29 16.42 -18.97
C ASN A 93 -28.73 15.20 -19.80
N LEU A 94 -28.28 14.01 -19.41
CA LEU A 94 -28.34 12.82 -20.25
C LEU A 94 -29.01 11.66 -19.51
N ALA A 95 -29.98 11.02 -20.17
CA ALA A 95 -30.54 9.76 -19.71
C ALA A 95 -29.55 8.61 -19.96
N LEU A 96 -29.32 7.84 -18.92
CA LEU A 96 -28.49 6.64 -18.84
C LEU A 96 -29.33 5.48 -18.27
N SER A 97 -28.70 4.31 -18.20
CA SER A 97 -29.31 3.09 -17.66
C SER A 97 -28.34 2.43 -16.68
N ALA A 98 -28.80 2.12 -15.48
CA ALA A 98 -28.09 1.31 -14.50
C ALA A 98 -28.50 -0.16 -14.66
N ASP A 99 -27.58 -1.01 -15.12
CA ASP A 99 -27.87 -2.39 -15.52
C ASP A 99 -27.62 -3.39 -14.37
N PRO A 100 -28.53 -4.37 -14.13
CA PRO A 100 -28.33 -5.40 -13.11
C PRO A 100 -27.06 -6.23 -13.27
N GLY A 101 -26.61 -6.46 -14.51
CA GLY A 101 -25.39 -7.20 -14.82
C GLY A 101 -24.13 -6.58 -14.21
N TRP A 102 -24.18 -5.28 -13.91
CA TRP A 102 -23.11 -4.50 -13.29
C TRP A 102 -23.49 -3.95 -11.90
N ASP A 103 -24.38 -4.67 -11.20
CA ASP A 103 -24.89 -4.30 -9.88
C ASP A 103 -25.46 -2.88 -9.81
N TYR A 104 -26.13 -2.45 -10.89
CA TYR A 104 -26.74 -1.11 -11.01
C TYR A 104 -25.76 0.04 -10.79
N THR A 105 -24.46 -0.20 -10.97
CA THR A 105 -23.45 0.85 -11.02
C THR A 105 -23.55 1.60 -12.34
N VAL A 106 -23.22 2.89 -12.31
CA VAL A 106 -23.16 3.78 -13.46
C VAL A 106 -21.74 4.31 -13.54
N ARG A 107 -21.08 4.14 -14.68
CA ARG A 107 -19.80 4.78 -15.00
C ARG A 107 -19.98 5.59 -16.27
N HIS A 108 -19.75 6.90 -16.15
CA HIS A 108 -19.96 7.84 -17.25
C HIS A 108 -18.77 8.77 -17.42
N LYS A 109 -18.11 8.70 -18.58
CA LYS A 109 -17.05 9.63 -18.96
C LYS A 109 -17.65 10.88 -19.58
N VAL A 110 -17.30 12.04 -19.03
CA VAL A 110 -17.66 13.34 -19.58
C VAL A 110 -16.42 13.94 -20.20
N THR A 111 -16.49 14.29 -21.49
CA THR A 111 -15.38 14.88 -22.28
C THR A 111 -15.71 16.31 -22.71
N GLY A 112 -14.77 17.01 -23.35
CA GLY A 112 -14.99 18.38 -23.83
C GLY A 112 -15.08 19.44 -22.72
N LEU A 113 -14.61 19.10 -21.51
CA LEU A 113 -14.55 20.02 -20.39
C LEU A 113 -13.36 20.98 -20.55
N SER A 114 -13.46 22.16 -19.95
CA SER A 114 -12.30 23.05 -19.79
C SER A 114 -11.34 22.50 -18.73
N SER A 115 -10.03 22.65 -18.95
CA SER A 115 -8.97 22.21 -18.02
C SER A 115 -8.90 23.03 -16.75
N ALA A 116 -8.31 22.46 -15.69
CA ALA A 116 -8.13 23.10 -14.38
C ALA A 116 -9.42 23.72 -13.80
N THR A 117 -10.59 23.17 -14.16
CA THR A 117 -11.90 23.76 -13.87
C THR A 117 -12.69 22.86 -12.93
N THR A 118 -13.35 23.46 -11.95
CA THR A 118 -14.26 22.76 -11.06
C THR A 118 -15.64 22.63 -11.70
N TYR A 119 -16.21 21.43 -11.65
CA TYR A 119 -17.58 21.13 -12.06
C TYR A 119 -18.35 20.46 -10.92
N TYR A 120 -19.66 20.55 -11.02
CA TYR A 120 -20.61 19.92 -10.12
C TYR A 120 -21.45 18.90 -10.90
N TYR A 121 -21.73 17.76 -10.29
CA TYR A 121 -22.49 16.70 -10.93
C TYR A 121 -23.47 16.04 -9.96
N ARG A 122 -24.54 15.48 -10.51
CA ARG A 122 -25.53 14.71 -9.74
C ARG A 122 -26.23 13.69 -10.62
N PHE A 123 -26.80 12.68 -9.97
CA PHE A 123 -27.61 11.66 -10.62
C PHE A 123 -29.06 11.77 -10.14
N LEU A 124 -30.00 11.46 -11.04
CA LEU A 124 -31.42 11.50 -10.76
C LEU A 124 -32.06 10.19 -11.17
N THR A 125 -32.97 9.66 -10.35
CA THR A 125 -33.81 8.52 -10.71
C THR A 125 -35.20 8.71 -10.10
N GLY A 126 -36.24 8.63 -10.93
CA GLY A 126 -37.59 9.05 -10.54
C GLY A 126 -37.60 10.49 -9.98
N SER A 127 -38.08 10.64 -8.75
CA SER A 127 -38.07 11.92 -8.00
C SER A 127 -36.84 12.10 -7.08
N THR A 128 -35.92 11.13 -7.05
CA THR A 128 -34.74 11.17 -6.17
C THR A 128 -33.54 11.79 -6.88
N VAL A 129 -32.83 12.66 -6.17
CA VAL A 129 -31.58 13.27 -6.60
C VAL A 129 -30.47 12.80 -5.65
N SER A 130 -29.31 12.44 -6.19
CA SER A 130 -28.12 12.10 -5.40
C SER A 130 -27.59 13.30 -4.62
N THR A 131 -26.69 13.05 -3.67
CA THR A 131 -25.79 14.11 -3.20
C THR A 131 -25.08 14.75 -4.39
N THR A 132 -24.85 16.07 -4.31
CA THR A 132 -24.07 16.78 -5.33
C THR A 132 -22.60 16.43 -5.16
N GLY A 133 -21.98 15.92 -6.22
CA GLY A 133 -20.54 15.76 -6.29
C GLY A 133 -19.87 16.99 -6.90
N ARG A 134 -18.62 17.19 -6.53
CA ARG A 134 -17.68 18.18 -7.06
C ARG A 134 -16.49 17.42 -7.67
N THR A 135 -16.03 17.87 -8.82
CA THR A 135 -14.85 17.32 -9.48
C THR A 135 -14.00 18.45 -10.06
N LYS A 136 -12.74 18.16 -10.42
CA LYS A 136 -11.82 19.12 -11.01
C LYS A 136 -11.05 18.46 -12.15
N THR A 137 -11.08 19.04 -13.34
CA THR A 137 -10.26 18.58 -14.47
C THR A 137 -8.79 18.90 -14.22
N ALA A 138 -7.89 18.06 -14.75
CA ALA A 138 -6.46 18.31 -14.65
C ALA A 138 -6.07 19.59 -15.44
N PRO A 139 -4.97 20.28 -15.10
CA PRO A 139 -4.44 21.34 -15.95
C PRO A 139 -3.90 20.77 -17.27
N ALA A 140 -4.13 21.47 -18.38
CA ALA A 140 -3.62 21.06 -19.70
C ALA A 140 -2.09 20.95 -19.71
N ALA A 141 -1.55 19.92 -20.36
CA ALA A 141 -0.12 19.66 -20.43
C ALA A 141 0.66 20.90 -20.91
N GLY A 142 1.80 21.18 -20.27
CA GLY A 142 2.64 22.35 -20.58
C GLY A 142 2.17 23.66 -19.94
N THR A 143 0.96 23.74 -19.37
CA THR A 143 0.48 24.92 -18.64
C THR A 143 1.34 25.14 -17.38
N PRO A 144 1.91 26.34 -17.17
CA PRO A 144 2.62 26.65 -15.94
C PRO A 144 1.72 26.49 -14.71
N LEU A 145 2.15 25.66 -13.75
CA LEU A 145 1.42 25.42 -12.52
C LEU A 145 2.31 25.73 -11.31
N SER A 146 1.87 26.67 -10.46
CA SER A 146 2.62 27.06 -9.26
C SER A 146 2.52 26.03 -8.13
N GLN A 147 1.46 25.23 -8.12
CA GLN A 147 1.19 24.26 -7.07
C GLN A 147 0.23 23.16 -7.50
N LEU A 148 0.43 21.95 -6.97
CA LEU A 148 -0.52 20.84 -6.98
C LEU A 148 -0.66 20.29 -5.56
N LYS A 149 -1.89 20.07 -5.09
CA LYS A 149 -2.19 19.53 -3.74
C LYS A 149 -3.01 18.26 -3.84
N PHE A 150 -2.59 17.20 -3.15
CA PHE A 150 -3.34 15.96 -3.11
C PHE A 150 -3.10 15.23 -1.79
N ALA A 151 -4.05 14.39 -1.39
CA ALA A 151 -3.81 13.38 -0.37
C ALA A 151 -3.51 12.05 -1.05
N PHE A 152 -2.66 11.22 -0.45
CA PHE A 152 -2.55 9.81 -0.84
C PHE A 152 -2.79 8.89 0.37
N ILE A 153 -3.54 7.83 0.10
CA ILE A 153 -4.11 6.91 1.09
C ILE A 153 -4.02 5.46 0.58
N THR A 154 -4.10 4.52 1.52
CA THR A 154 -4.07 3.08 1.27
C THR A 154 -4.69 2.35 2.46
N CYS A 155 -4.96 1.04 2.34
CA CYS A 155 -5.17 0.11 3.46
C CYS A 155 -6.17 0.62 4.52
N GLN A 156 -7.45 0.52 4.16
CA GLN A 156 -8.57 1.00 4.96
C GLN A 156 -9.42 -0.16 5.51
N ASP A 157 -8.81 -1.13 6.22
CA ASP A 157 -9.55 -2.28 6.77
C ASP A 157 -10.75 -1.83 7.61
N TRP A 158 -11.94 -2.32 7.23
CA TRP A 158 -13.21 -2.09 7.90
C TRP A 158 -13.24 -2.54 9.35
N SER A 159 -12.38 -3.48 9.71
CA SER A 159 -12.40 -4.19 10.99
C SER A 159 -11.37 -3.68 12.00
N VAL A 160 -10.66 -2.59 11.67
CA VAL A 160 -9.55 -2.08 12.45
C VAL A 160 -9.65 -0.55 12.60
N ASN A 161 -9.35 -0.05 13.80
CA ASN A 161 -9.38 1.34 14.24
C ASN A 161 -10.68 2.09 13.87
N HIS A 162 -10.55 3.20 13.14
CA HIS A 162 -11.65 4.07 12.73
C HIS A 162 -11.31 4.86 11.47
N TRP A 163 -12.32 5.39 10.79
CA TRP A 163 -12.17 6.17 9.55
C TRP A 163 -12.33 7.68 9.72
N GLY A 164 -12.00 8.23 10.89
CA GLY A 164 -11.94 9.67 11.14
C GLY A 164 -11.03 10.45 10.17
N ALA A 165 -10.05 9.79 9.55
CA ALA A 165 -9.24 10.36 8.47
C ALA A 165 -10.10 10.95 7.32
N PHE A 166 -11.16 10.25 6.90
CA PHE A 166 -12.00 10.72 5.80
C PHE A 166 -12.79 11.98 6.15
N ASP A 167 -13.17 12.18 7.43
CA ASP A 167 -13.79 13.43 7.89
C ASP A 167 -12.83 14.63 7.82
N GLU A 168 -11.53 14.39 7.99
CA GLU A 168 -10.50 15.42 7.90
C GLU A 168 -10.14 15.68 6.43
N ILE A 169 -9.89 14.64 5.64
CA ILE A 169 -9.58 14.75 4.20
C ILE A 169 -10.70 15.48 3.46
N ALA A 170 -11.97 15.17 3.75
CA ALA A 170 -13.12 15.82 3.11
C ALA A 170 -13.17 17.35 3.29
N LYS A 171 -12.44 17.90 4.27
CA LYS A 171 -12.37 19.34 4.57
C LYS A 171 -11.14 20.04 4.00
N LEU A 172 -10.21 19.30 3.38
CA LEU A 172 -8.99 19.84 2.80
C LEU A 172 -9.26 20.53 1.46
N ASP A 173 -8.33 21.39 1.04
CA ASP A 173 -8.29 21.97 -0.30
C ASP A 173 -7.34 21.15 -1.18
N LEU A 174 -7.89 20.14 -1.86
CA LEU A 174 -7.15 19.20 -2.70
C LEU A 174 -7.60 19.27 -4.16
N ASP A 175 -6.66 19.02 -5.07
CA ASP A 175 -6.91 18.83 -6.49
C ASP A 175 -7.47 17.44 -6.79
N PHE A 176 -6.98 16.42 -6.09
CA PHE A 176 -7.43 15.02 -6.18
C PHE A 176 -7.03 14.22 -4.93
N VAL A 177 -7.55 13.00 -4.82
CA VAL A 177 -7.07 11.98 -3.84
C VAL A 177 -6.51 10.79 -4.60
N LEU A 178 -5.36 10.30 -4.17
CA LEU A 178 -4.69 9.10 -4.69
C LEU A 178 -4.94 7.92 -3.75
N HIS A 179 -5.44 6.79 -4.27
CA HIS A 179 -5.59 5.55 -3.51
C HIS A 179 -4.65 4.48 -4.06
N LEU A 180 -3.77 3.95 -3.19
CA LEU A 180 -2.68 3.07 -3.60
C LEU A 180 -2.97 1.59 -3.48
N GLY A 181 -4.10 1.22 -2.88
CA GLY A 181 -4.55 -0.18 -2.83
C GLY A 181 -5.21 -0.50 -1.49
N ASP A 182 -5.75 -1.71 -1.36
CA ASP A 182 -6.47 -2.17 -0.18
C ASP A 182 -7.66 -1.27 0.18
N TYR A 183 -8.42 -0.91 -0.86
CA TYR A 183 -9.70 -0.23 -0.69
C TYR A 183 -10.68 -1.14 0.02
N ILE A 184 -10.60 -2.44 -0.22
CA ILE A 184 -11.31 -3.49 0.51
C ILE A 184 -10.32 -4.52 1.04
N TYR A 185 -10.73 -5.25 2.08
CA TYR A 185 -10.13 -6.50 2.50
C TYR A 185 -11.05 -7.66 2.11
N GLU A 186 -10.51 -8.65 1.41
CA GLU A 186 -11.22 -9.83 0.94
C GLU A 186 -11.53 -10.82 2.07
N THR A 187 -10.82 -10.73 3.19
CA THR A 187 -11.00 -11.59 4.37
C THR A 187 -11.78 -10.90 5.49
N VAL A 188 -12.50 -11.73 6.26
CA VAL A 188 -13.24 -11.34 7.46
C VAL A 188 -12.85 -12.27 8.61
N GLY A 189 -12.47 -11.67 9.74
CA GLY A 189 -12.09 -12.39 10.95
C GLY A 189 -10.70 -13.02 10.86
N ALA A 190 -9.82 -12.50 10.00
CA ALA A 190 -8.43 -12.93 9.93
C ALA A 190 -7.64 -12.46 11.16
N GLY A 191 -6.63 -13.24 11.56
CA GLY A 191 -5.86 -12.97 12.79
C GLY A 191 -5.14 -11.62 12.79
N PHE A 192 -4.81 -11.07 11.62
CA PHE A 192 -4.20 -9.74 11.52
C PHE A 192 -5.20 -8.61 11.83
N GLN A 193 -6.51 -8.84 11.71
CA GLN A 193 -7.59 -7.86 11.93
C GLN A 193 -7.92 -7.71 13.42
N SER A 194 -6.93 -7.23 14.19
CA SER A 194 -6.92 -7.33 15.66
C SER A 194 -7.01 -5.98 16.39
N GLY A 195 -6.87 -4.85 15.68
CA GLY A 195 -6.72 -3.52 16.30
C GLY A 195 -8.00 -2.87 16.86
N GLY A 196 -9.09 -3.63 17.03
CA GLY A 196 -10.40 -3.16 17.48
C GLY A 196 -11.11 -2.31 16.43
N ASN A 197 -12.44 -2.35 16.37
CA ASN A 197 -13.22 -1.66 15.33
C ASN A 197 -14.15 -0.62 15.93
N GLU A 198 -14.34 0.50 15.23
CA GLU A 198 -15.34 1.48 15.62
C GLU A 198 -16.75 0.92 15.47
N THR A 199 -17.63 1.33 16.38
CA THR A 199 -19.02 0.85 16.46
C THR A 199 -19.86 1.12 15.22
N ARG A 200 -19.41 2.03 14.35
CA ARG A 200 -20.05 2.36 13.07
C ARG A 200 -19.88 1.25 12.04
N HIS A 201 -18.85 0.43 12.16
CA HIS A 201 -18.53 -0.64 11.24
C HIS A 201 -19.06 -1.97 11.79
N ALA A 202 -20.26 -2.35 11.33
CA ALA A 202 -20.84 -3.63 11.70
C ALA A 202 -19.97 -4.80 11.19
N ALA A 203 -19.95 -5.92 11.92
CA ALA A 203 -19.24 -7.11 11.46
C ALA A 203 -19.71 -7.54 10.07
N LEU A 204 -18.74 -7.81 9.19
CA LEU A 204 -19.01 -8.24 7.82
C LEU A 204 -19.41 -9.72 7.79
N SER A 205 -20.24 -10.09 6.83
CA SER A 205 -20.63 -11.48 6.58
C SER A 205 -20.73 -11.72 5.08
N LEU A 206 -19.78 -12.49 4.54
CA LEU A 206 -19.68 -12.75 3.11
C LEU A 206 -20.81 -13.67 2.64
N PRO A 207 -21.56 -13.32 1.58
CA PRO A 207 -22.67 -14.14 1.07
C PRO A 207 -22.32 -15.60 0.74
N ASN A 208 -21.16 -15.83 0.12
CA ASN A 208 -20.70 -17.14 -0.36
C ASN A 208 -19.25 -17.44 0.07
N GLY A 209 -18.73 -16.72 1.06
CA GLY A 209 -17.32 -16.76 1.43
C GLY A 209 -16.81 -18.17 1.78
N THR A 210 -15.54 -18.42 1.52
CA THR A 210 -14.88 -19.69 1.84
C THR A 210 -14.18 -19.62 3.18
N LYS A 211 -14.46 -20.59 4.05
CA LYS A 211 -13.90 -20.65 5.40
C LYS A 211 -12.47 -21.23 5.37
N ARG A 212 -11.56 -20.57 6.06
CA ARG A 212 -10.18 -21.00 6.31
C ARG A 212 -10.10 -21.87 7.56
N ALA A 213 -9.02 -22.65 7.67
CA ALA A 213 -8.77 -23.54 8.80
C ALA A 213 -8.61 -22.79 10.14
N ASP A 214 -8.11 -21.56 10.09
CA ASP A 214 -7.97 -20.64 11.22
C ASP A 214 -9.29 -19.99 11.66
N GLY A 215 -10.39 -20.23 10.94
CA GLY A 215 -11.72 -19.70 11.24
C GLY A 215 -12.10 -18.44 10.46
N ALA A 216 -11.15 -17.78 9.79
CA ALA A 216 -11.43 -16.63 8.94
C ALA A 216 -12.25 -17.05 7.70
N THR A 217 -12.87 -16.09 7.01
CA THR A 217 -13.59 -16.34 5.76
C THR A 217 -13.14 -15.36 4.69
N TYR A 218 -12.87 -15.82 3.47
CA TYR A 218 -12.47 -14.96 2.35
C TYR A 218 -13.51 -14.93 1.22
N ALA A 219 -13.53 -13.84 0.47
CA ALA A 219 -14.42 -13.62 -0.67
C ALA A 219 -14.06 -14.52 -1.85
N THR A 220 -15.03 -15.25 -2.39
CA THR A 220 -14.79 -16.27 -3.43
C THR A 220 -15.52 -15.95 -4.73
N THR A 221 -16.65 -15.24 -4.62
CA THR A 221 -17.55 -14.97 -5.74
C THR A 221 -17.66 -13.48 -6.03
N LEU A 222 -18.12 -13.11 -7.23
CA LEU A 222 -18.44 -11.71 -7.56
C LEU A 222 -19.43 -11.09 -6.56
N ALA A 223 -20.37 -11.86 -6.02
CA ALA A 223 -21.31 -11.39 -5.01
C ALA A 223 -20.60 -11.01 -3.69
N ASP A 224 -19.55 -11.73 -3.30
CA ASP A 224 -18.74 -11.42 -2.12
C ASP A 224 -17.96 -10.12 -2.30
N TYR A 225 -17.25 -9.97 -3.42
CA TYR A 225 -16.52 -8.73 -3.70
C TYR A 225 -17.46 -7.53 -3.83
N ARG A 226 -18.60 -7.67 -4.52
CA ARG A 226 -19.65 -6.62 -4.54
C ARG A 226 -20.15 -6.29 -3.13
N TYR A 227 -20.35 -7.29 -2.28
CA TYR A 227 -20.76 -7.06 -0.89
C TYR A 227 -19.72 -6.25 -0.11
N LEU A 228 -18.42 -6.55 -0.27
CA LEU A 228 -17.34 -5.80 0.36
C LEU A 228 -17.32 -4.34 -0.10
N TYR A 229 -17.32 -4.09 -1.42
CA TYR A 229 -17.36 -2.72 -1.93
C TYR A 229 -18.60 -1.95 -1.46
N LYS A 230 -19.78 -2.58 -1.44
CA LYS A 230 -20.99 -1.94 -0.90
C LYS A 230 -20.87 -1.61 0.57
N SER A 231 -20.31 -2.51 1.37
CA SER A 231 -20.12 -2.29 2.81
C SER A 231 -19.18 -1.12 3.05
N TYR A 232 -18.01 -1.12 2.42
CA TYR A 232 -17.01 -0.06 2.58
C TYR A 232 -17.54 1.30 2.09
N ARG A 233 -18.18 1.34 0.92
CA ARG A 233 -18.76 2.58 0.37
C ARG A 233 -20.00 3.07 1.12
N ALA A 234 -20.60 2.27 2.01
CA ALA A 234 -21.75 2.69 2.80
C ALA A 234 -21.36 3.67 3.92
N ASP A 235 -20.08 3.80 4.28
CA ASP A 235 -19.66 4.78 5.28
C ASP A 235 -19.82 6.21 4.73
N PRO A 236 -20.58 7.09 5.41
CA PRO A 236 -20.84 8.43 4.89
C PRO A 236 -19.60 9.34 4.85
N ARG A 237 -18.52 9.03 5.59
CA ARG A 237 -17.29 9.82 5.59
C ARG A 237 -16.51 9.58 4.30
N ILE A 238 -16.39 8.33 3.86
CA ILE A 238 -15.78 8.04 2.57
C ILE A 238 -16.65 8.54 1.41
N GLN A 239 -17.98 8.49 1.53
CA GLN A 239 -18.88 9.11 0.56
C GLN A 239 -18.66 10.62 0.44
N ALA A 240 -18.48 11.33 1.56
CA ALA A 240 -18.19 12.77 1.56
C ALA A 240 -16.86 13.08 0.86
N MET A 241 -15.82 12.29 1.12
CA MET A 241 -14.53 12.42 0.42
C MET A 241 -14.70 12.20 -1.10
N HIS A 242 -15.33 11.10 -1.52
CA HIS A 242 -15.59 10.78 -2.93
C HIS A 242 -16.44 11.85 -3.64
N ALA A 243 -17.37 12.47 -2.92
CA ALA A 243 -18.18 13.55 -3.47
C ALA A 243 -17.40 14.86 -3.63
N ASN A 244 -16.29 15.08 -2.93
CA ASN A 244 -15.57 16.36 -2.93
C ASN A 244 -14.39 16.42 -3.93
N PHE A 245 -13.79 15.27 -4.24
CA PHE A 245 -12.55 15.20 -5.02
C PHE A 245 -12.60 14.10 -6.09
N PRO A 246 -11.98 14.31 -7.27
CA PRO A 246 -11.69 13.20 -8.17
C PRO A 246 -10.65 12.26 -7.56
N MET A 247 -10.85 10.96 -7.73
CA MET A 247 -9.92 9.92 -7.29
C MET A 247 -9.06 9.39 -8.43
N ILE A 248 -7.79 9.15 -8.14
CA ILE A 248 -6.90 8.32 -8.96
C ILE A 248 -6.60 7.09 -8.13
N SER A 249 -7.00 5.91 -8.60
CA SER A 249 -6.92 4.67 -7.81
C SER A 249 -6.19 3.56 -8.54
N ILE A 250 -5.38 2.82 -7.82
CA ILE A 250 -4.90 1.48 -8.18
C ILE A 250 -5.44 0.48 -7.13
N TRP A 251 -5.31 -0.81 -7.38
CA TRP A 251 -5.50 -1.85 -6.36
C TRP A 251 -4.17 -2.20 -5.72
N ASP A 252 -4.22 -3.00 -4.68
CA ASP A 252 -3.11 -3.85 -4.23
C ASP A 252 -3.61 -5.31 -4.17
N ASP A 253 -3.14 -6.10 -3.23
CA ASP A 253 -3.40 -7.53 -3.11
C ASP A 253 -4.78 -7.83 -2.53
N HIS A 254 -5.23 -7.10 -1.50
CA HIS A 254 -6.50 -7.38 -0.81
C HIS A 254 -7.76 -7.08 -1.65
N GLU A 255 -7.64 -6.41 -2.79
CA GLU A 255 -8.69 -6.42 -3.80
C GLU A 255 -9.00 -7.82 -4.37
N PHE A 256 -8.07 -8.77 -4.20
CA PHE A 256 -8.21 -10.17 -4.60
C PHE A 256 -7.88 -11.15 -3.48
N SER A 257 -6.63 -11.18 -3.02
CA SER A 257 -6.09 -12.08 -2.00
C SER A 257 -4.78 -11.51 -1.45
N ASP A 258 -4.63 -11.55 -0.14
CA ASP A 258 -3.39 -11.28 0.62
C ASP A 258 -2.15 -11.89 -0.06
N ASP A 259 -1.10 -11.08 -0.21
CA ASP A 259 0.21 -11.32 -0.83
C ASP A 259 0.17 -11.91 -2.25
N CYS A 260 -0.94 -11.77 -2.98
CA CYS A 260 -1.10 -12.46 -4.26
C CYS A 260 -0.05 -12.13 -5.31
N TRP A 261 0.13 -13.05 -6.25
CA TRP A 261 0.71 -12.80 -7.55
C TRP A 261 -0.23 -13.32 -8.65
N GLN A 262 -0.47 -12.49 -9.66
CA GLN A 262 -1.35 -12.83 -10.79
C GLN A 262 -2.75 -13.27 -10.33
N ASP A 263 -3.06 -14.56 -10.44
CA ASP A 263 -4.31 -15.18 -10.01
C ASP A 263 -4.10 -16.28 -8.94
N ARG A 264 -2.96 -16.25 -8.24
CA ARG A 264 -2.69 -17.09 -7.07
C ARG A 264 -3.06 -16.39 -5.78
N GLN A 265 -3.70 -17.14 -4.90
CA GLN A 265 -3.87 -16.75 -3.50
C GLN A 265 -2.69 -17.33 -2.70
N GLU A 266 -2.40 -16.83 -1.51
CA GLU A 266 -1.25 -17.29 -0.72
C GLU A 266 -1.58 -17.52 0.76
N TYR A 267 -2.68 -18.22 1.05
CA TYR A 267 -3.10 -18.52 2.43
C TYR A 267 -2.43 -19.77 3.00
N THR A 268 -1.99 -20.68 2.14
CA THR A 268 -1.26 -21.89 2.48
C THR A 268 -0.09 -22.08 1.54
N ALA A 269 0.97 -22.76 2.01
CA ALA A 269 2.17 -23.02 1.22
C ALA A 269 1.96 -23.94 -0.01
N SER A 270 0.73 -24.33 -0.33
CA SER A 270 0.42 -25.09 -1.55
C SER A 270 -0.38 -24.27 -2.57
N ASP A 271 -0.81 -23.07 -2.21
CA ASP A 271 -1.72 -22.28 -3.04
C ASP A 271 -1.03 -21.76 -4.33
N ASP A 272 0.28 -21.50 -4.32
CA ASP A 272 1.08 -21.03 -5.46
C ASP A 272 0.92 -21.98 -6.68
N SER A 273 0.65 -23.27 -6.42
CA SER A 273 0.48 -24.29 -7.45
C SER A 273 -0.87 -24.22 -8.19
N THR A 274 -1.88 -23.55 -7.64
CA THR A 274 -3.27 -23.63 -8.11
C THR A 274 -3.85 -22.27 -8.50
N PRO A 275 -4.08 -22.01 -9.81
CA PRO A 275 -4.77 -20.81 -10.27
C PRO A 275 -6.17 -20.65 -9.70
N GLN A 276 -6.50 -19.43 -9.28
CA GLN A 276 -7.85 -19.01 -8.89
C GLN A 276 -8.42 -18.02 -9.91
N THR A 277 -8.20 -18.27 -11.21
CA THR A 277 -8.61 -17.38 -12.31
C THR A 277 -10.07 -16.91 -12.23
N PRO A 278 -11.09 -17.77 -11.93
CA PRO A 278 -12.47 -17.30 -11.81
C PRO A 278 -12.69 -16.31 -10.65
N ARG A 279 -12.00 -16.52 -9.53
CA ARG A 279 -12.04 -15.62 -8.36
C ARG A 279 -11.34 -14.30 -8.67
N ARG A 280 -10.14 -14.32 -9.27
CA ARG A 280 -9.42 -13.10 -9.70
C ARG A 280 -10.26 -12.28 -10.69
N ARG A 281 -10.93 -12.93 -11.64
CA ARG A 281 -11.84 -12.23 -12.57
C ARG A 281 -13.07 -11.63 -11.88
N SER A 282 -13.58 -12.28 -10.84
CA SER A 282 -14.66 -11.74 -10.01
C SER A 282 -14.21 -10.49 -9.25
N ALA A 283 -13.01 -10.52 -8.65
CA ALA A 283 -12.37 -9.36 -8.03
C ALA A 283 -12.16 -8.20 -9.02
N ASN A 284 -11.54 -8.47 -10.18
CA ASN A 284 -11.32 -7.49 -11.24
C ASN A 284 -12.63 -6.81 -11.68
N GLN A 285 -13.70 -7.61 -11.86
CA GLN A 285 -15.00 -7.07 -12.25
C GLN A 285 -15.60 -6.18 -11.16
N ALA A 286 -15.54 -6.60 -9.89
CA ALA A 286 -16.05 -5.79 -8.78
C ALA A 286 -15.27 -4.46 -8.64
N TRP A 287 -13.94 -4.48 -8.73
CA TRP A 287 -13.13 -3.25 -8.73
C TRP A 287 -13.54 -2.32 -9.87
N PHE A 288 -13.69 -2.86 -11.09
CA PHE A 288 -14.12 -2.09 -12.25
C PHE A 288 -15.53 -1.48 -12.10
N GLU A 289 -16.43 -2.17 -11.42
CA GLU A 289 -17.79 -1.71 -11.13
C GLU A 289 -17.81 -0.57 -10.11
N TYR A 290 -16.95 -0.61 -9.10
CA TYR A 290 -17.01 0.26 -7.91
C TYR A 290 -15.95 1.36 -7.83
N THR A 291 -15.04 1.42 -8.81
CA THR A 291 -13.97 2.41 -8.88
C THR A 291 -14.14 3.36 -10.07
N PRO A 292 -14.08 4.70 -9.89
CA PRO A 292 -14.24 5.68 -10.97
C PRO A 292 -12.97 5.86 -11.83
N ALA A 293 -12.34 4.76 -12.26
CA ALA A 293 -11.16 4.79 -13.13
C ALA A 293 -11.55 4.82 -14.62
N ASP A 294 -10.77 5.46 -15.48
CA ASP A 294 -10.93 5.51 -16.93
C ASP A 294 -10.20 4.33 -17.58
N VAL A 295 -10.73 3.14 -17.34
CA VAL A 295 -10.20 1.87 -17.84
C VAL A 295 -11.31 1.05 -18.48
N SER A 296 -10.93 0.01 -19.22
CA SER A 296 -11.85 -0.95 -19.84
C SER A 296 -11.59 -2.37 -19.34
N ILE A 297 -12.66 -3.17 -19.23
CA ILE A 297 -12.58 -4.60 -18.93
C ILE A 297 -13.12 -5.40 -20.12
N ASN A 298 -12.46 -6.50 -20.47
CA ASN A 298 -12.91 -7.43 -21.50
C ASN A 298 -13.36 -8.75 -20.86
N LEU A 299 -14.63 -8.84 -20.46
CA LEU A 299 -15.17 -10.06 -19.84
C LEU A 299 -15.25 -11.27 -20.79
N SER A 300 -15.09 -11.07 -22.10
CA SER A 300 -14.96 -12.18 -23.05
C SER A 300 -13.56 -12.81 -23.08
N ASN A 301 -12.54 -12.10 -22.59
CA ASN A 301 -11.22 -12.69 -22.37
C ASN A 301 -11.28 -13.64 -21.16
N PRO A 302 -11.02 -14.95 -21.34
CA PRO A 302 -11.07 -15.91 -20.25
C PRO A 302 -9.91 -15.79 -19.25
N SER A 303 -8.83 -15.08 -19.62
CA SER A 303 -7.66 -14.84 -18.77
C SER A 303 -7.97 -13.91 -17.57
N PHE A 304 -7.18 -14.02 -16.51
CA PHE A 304 -7.19 -13.04 -15.41
C PHE A 304 -6.68 -11.66 -15.83
N GLN A 305 -5.88 -11.58 -16.90
CA GLN A 305 -5.47 -10.30 -17.52
C GLN A 305 -6.55 -9.74 -18.45
N ASN A 306 -7.79 -9.70 -17.96
CA ASN A 306 -8.95 -9.19 -18.68
C ASN A 306 -9.16 -7.68 -18.50
N ILE A 307 -8.29 -7.02 -17.75
CA ILE A 307 -8.30 -5.59 -17.45
C ILE A 307 -6.83 -5.10 -17.38
N GLN A 308 -6.62 -3.82 -17.67
CA GLN A 308 -5.36 -3.11 -17.45
C GLN A 308 -5.68 -1.85 -16.67
N ILE A 309 -4.99 -1.62 -15.54
CA ILE A 309 -5.26 -0.44 -14.70
C ILE A 309 -4.07 0.51 -14.55
N TYR A 310 -2.85 0.12 -14.90
CA TYR A 310 -1.72 1.05 -14.96
C TYR A 310 -1.93 2.12 -16.04
N ARG A 311 -1.60 3.37 -15.71
CA ARG A 311 -1.89 4.57 -16.52
C ARG A 311 -1.11 5.79 -16.04
N SER A 312 -0.98 6.82 -16.88
CA SER A 312 -0.28 8.06 -16.52
C SER A 312 -1.18 9.29 -16.59
N PHE A 313 -0.83 10.35 -15.86
CA PHE A 313 -1.52 11.63 -15.77
C PHE A 313 -0.53 12.78 -15.87
N ALA A 314 -0.94 13.90 -16.47
CA ALA A 314 -0.14 15.12 -16.56
C ALA A 314 -0.88 16.28 -15.90
N PHE A 315 -0.17 17.05 -15.08
CA PHE A 315 -0.68 18.22 -14.39
C PHE A 315 0.15 19.43 -14.80
N GLY A 316 -0.26 20.09 -15.89
CA GLY A 316 0.46 21.24 -16.42
C GLY A 316 1.88 20.89 -16.88
N ASN A 317 2.85 21.74 -16.55
CA ASN A 317 4.28 21.46 -16.65
C ASN A 317 4.90 21.00 -15.32
N LEU A 318 4.09 20.88 -14.26
CA LEU A 318 4.60 20.65 -12.92
C LEU A 318 4.86 19.17 -12.66
N ALA A 319 3.89 18.30 -12.94
CA ALA A 319 4.00 16.89 -12.58
C ALA A 319 3.46 15.94 -13.65
N THR A 320 4.16 14.82 -13.83
CA THR A 320 3.62 13.61 -14.44
C THR A 320 3.48 12.56 -13.36
N LEU A 321 2.28 12.00 -13.16
CA LEU A 321 2.04 10.88 -12.27
C LEU A 321 1.93 9.60 -13.12
N VAL A 322 2.78 8.61 -12.83
CA VAL A 322 2.77 7.29 -13.45
C VAL A 322 2.26 6.30 -12.40
N MET A 323 1.11 5.67 -12.68
CA MET A 323 0.53 4.61 -11.85
C MET A 323 0.89 3.25 -12.45
N THR A 324 1.55 2.39 -11.68
CA THR A 324 1.84 0.98 -12.05
C THR A 324 0.86 0.03 -11.40
N ASP A 325 0.85 -1.23 -11.85
CA ASP A 325 0.08 -2.33 -11.26
C ASP A 325 1.06 -3.43 -10.93
N GLU A 326 1.26 -3.67 -9.64
CA GLU A 326 2.33 -4.49 -9.10
C GLU A 326 1.86 -5.89 -8.69
N ARG A 327 0.58 -6.22 -8.92
CA ARG A 327 0.00 -7.54 -8.58
C ARG A 327 -0.37 -8.38 -9.79
N LEU A 328 -0.92 -7.78 -10.85
CA LEU A 328 -1.44 -8.55 -11.99
C LEU A 328 -0.32 -9.13 -12.88
N TYR A 329 0.85 -8.49 -12.90
CA TYR A 329 1.95 -8.80 -13.81
C TYR A 329 3.18 -9.37 -13.14
N ARG A 330 3.22 -9.37 -11.80
CA ARG A 330 4.36 -9.87 -11.05
C ARG A 330 4.54 -11.38 -11.24
N SER A 331 5.77 -11.84 -11.18
CA SER A 331 6.08 -13.24 -10.97
C SER A 331 5.79 -13.62 -9.52
N ASP A 332 5.79 -14.92 -9.27
CA ASP A 332 5.86 -15.51 -7.94
C ASP A 332 7.03 -14.93 -7.10
N HIS A 333 6.88 -14.95 -5.78
CA HIS A 333 7.91 -14.54 -4.82
C HIS A 333 9.22 -15.26 -5.09
N ILE A 334 10.36 -14.57 -4.90
CA ILE A 334 11.67 -15.13 -5.28
C ILE A 334 11.92 -16.48 -4.60
N ILE A 335 11.55 -16.61 -3.33
CA ILE A 335 11.48 -17.89 -2.63
C ILE A 335 9.99 -18.25 -2.53
N PRO A 336 9.52 -19.28 -3.24
CA PRO A 336 8.13 -19.72 -3.13
C PRO A 336 7.84 -20.30 -1.74
N GLU A 337 6.61 -20.13 -1.25
CA GLU A 337 6.11 -20.66 0.02
C GLU A 337 6.28 -22.18 0.06
N THR A 338 6.01 -22.86 -1.06
CA THR A 338 6.21 -24.31 -1.22
C THR A 338 7.63 -24.79 -0.85
N ALA A 339 8.65 -23.93 -0.95
CA ALA A 339 10.04 -24.29 -0.66
C ALA A 339 10.38 -24.26 0.84
N VAL A 340 9.67 -23.45 1.63
CA VAL A 340 9.95 -23.21 3.05
C VAL A 340 8.79 -23.58 3.99
N GLY A 341 7.58 -23.74 3.45
CA GLY A 341 6.37 -24.17 4.15
C GLY A 341 5.59 -23.05 4.85
N SER A 342 6.01 -21.78 4.74
CA SER A 342 5.34 -20.63 5.37
C SER A 342 5.78 -19.31 4.76
N GLU A 343 5.01 -18.25 5.03
CA GLU A 343 5.38 -16.86 4.69
C GLU A 343 6.71 -16.41 5.33
N ILE A 344 7.04 -16.94 6.52
CA ILE A 344 8.32 -16.68 7.17
C ILE A 344 9.40 -17.45 6.42
N GLY A 345 10.39 -16.74 5.89
CA GLY A 345 11.46 -17.29 5.07
C GLY A 345 11.18 -17.26 3.56
N SER A 346 9.93 -17.10 3.11
CA SER A 346 9.60 -16.84 1.69
C SER A 346 9.45 -15.34 1.42
N ARG A 347 8.64 -14.66 2.24
CA ARG A 347 8.28 -13.24 2.10
C ARG A 347 8.70 -12.41 3.30
N TYR A 348 8.53 -12.93 4.50
CA TYR A 348 8.83 -12.18 5.72
C TYR A 348 10.05 -12.76 6.41
N PHE A 349 10.91 -11.89 6.95
CA PHE A 349 12.12 -12.31 7.66
C PHE A 349 12.98 -13.31 6.85
N VAL A 350 13.29 -12.93 5.62
CA VAL A 350 13.98 -13.77 4.64
C VAL A 350 15.50 -13.63 4.77
N PRO A 351 16.28 -14.71 4.93
CA PRO A 351 17.73 -14.62 4.95
C PRO A 351 18.27 -14.03 3.63
N LYS A 352 18.95 -12.90 3.71
CA LYS A 352 19.42 -12.10 2.57
C LYS A 352 20.24 -12.92 1.57
N THR A 353 21.15 -13.77 2.08
CA THR A 353 22.00 -14.62 1.24
C THR A 353 21.19 -15.67 0.47
N ILE A 354 20.18 -16.26 1.10
CA ILE A 354 19.31 -17.27 0.47
C ILE A 354 18.45 -16.62 -0.60
N LEU A 355 17.87 -15.44 -0.31
CA LEU A 355 17.13 -14.65 -1.28
C LEU A 355 17.97 -14.33 -2.53
N ALA A 356 19.19 -13.82 -2.33
CA ALA A 356 20.09 -13.48 -3.44
C ALA A 356 20.48 -14.72 -4.28
N GLN A 357 20.68 -15.88 -3.65
CA GLN A 357 20.95 -17.13 -4.37
C GLN A 357 19.74 -17.61 -5.17
N ALA A 358 18.55 -17.56 -4.59
CA ALA A 358 17.30 -17.94 -5.25
C ALA A 358 17.01 -17.02 -6.45
N GLU A 359 17.18 -15.71 -6.28
CA GLU A 359 17.02 -14.73 -7.36
C GLU A 359 18.02 -14.97 -8.48
N ALA A 360 19.30 -15.17 -8.16
CA ALA A 360 20.34 -15.47 -9.15
C ALA A 360 20.02 -16.76 -9.94
N ALA A 361 19.49 -17.79 -9.27
CA ALA A 361 19.05 -19.01 -9.93
C ALA A 361 17.85 -18.78 -10.84
N LYS A 362 16.84 -18.01 -10.40
CA LYS A 362 15.69 -17.62 -11.23
C LYS A 362 16.12 -16.83 -12.47
N MET A 363 17.03 -15.88 -12.30
CA MET A 363 17.62 -15.10 -13.41
C MET A 363 18.44 -15.97 -14.36
N ALA A 364 19.25 -16.91 -13.86
CA ALA A 364 20.00 -17.83 -14.71
C ALA A 364 19.07 -18.74 -15.53
N SER A 365 17.94 -19.16 -14.95
CA SER A 365 16.97 -20.06 -15.61
C SER A 365 16.31 -19.45 -16.85
N THR A 366 16.27 -18.12 -16.93
CA THR A 366 15.67 -17.32 -18.02
C THR A 366 16.72 -16.69 -18.94
N GLY A 367 17.99 -17.10 -18.85
CA GLY A 367 19.09 -16.51 -19.64
C GLY A 367 19.42 -15.07 -19.24
N GLY A 368 19.15 -14.69 -17.99
CA GLY A 368 19.35 -13.34 -17.46
C GLY A 368 18.18 -12.38 -17.64
N ASN A 369 17.01 -12.86 -18.09
CA ASN A 369 15.80 -12.04 -18.21
C ASN A 369 15.01 -12.01 -16.88
N LEU A 370 14.38 -10.88 -16.57
CA LEU A 370 13.60 -10.65 -15.36
C LEU A 370 12.27 -11.42 -15.28
N LEU A 371 11.92 -12.30 -16.23
CA LEU A 371 10.61 -12.97 -16.30
C LEU A 371 10.14 -13.61 -14.98
N ASN A 372 11.06 -14.21 -14.22
CA ASN A 372 10.77 -14.89 -12.95
C ASN A 372 11.19 -14.05 -11.71
N ALA A 373 11.59 -12.81 -11.91
CA ALA A 373 12.04 -11.87 -10.88
C ALA A 373 11.55 -10.46 -11.24
N SER A 374 10.25 -10.32 -11.47
CA SER A 374 9.63 -9.07 -11.91
C SER A 374 8.31 -8.83 -11.18
N ILE A 375 8.10 -7.59 -10.75
CA ILE A 375 6.86 -7.02 -10.25
C ILE A 375 6.03 -6.46 -11.40
N LEU A 376 6.62 -5.66 -12.29
CA LEU A 376 5.85 -4.95 -13.34
C LEU A 376 5.54 -5.84 -14.55
N GLY A 377 6.25 -6.95 -14.72
CA GLY A 377 6.32 -7.66 -15.98
C GLY A 377 6.98 -6.82 -17.08
N GLU A 378 7.30 -7.46 -18.21
CA GLU A 378 8.09 -6.82 -19.27
C GLU A 378 7.36 -5.63 -19.94
N THR A 379 6.07 -5.79 -20.26
CA THR A 379 5.32 -4.78 -21.00
C THR A 379 5.14 -3.49 -20.19
N GLN A 380 4.74 -3.62 -18.93
CA GLN A 380 4.53 -2.45 -18.07
C GLN A 380 5.86 -1.80 -17.69
N ARG A 381 6.92 -2.58 -17.42
CA ARG A 381 8.27 -2.04 -17.19
C ARG A 381 8.75 -1.18 -18.36
N ASN A 382 8.63 -1.67 -19.59
CA ASN A 382 9.02 -0.92 -20.78
C ASN A 382 8.17 0.35 -20.94
N TRP A 383 6.85 0.25 -20.68
CA TRP A 383 5.96 1.41 -20.68
C TRP A 383 6.36 2.45 -19.62
N TRP A 384 6.65 2.02 -18.39
CA TRP A 384 7.11 2.89 -17.30
C TRP A 384 8.39 3.63 -17.69
N GLN A 385 9.37 2.91 -18.24
CA GLN A 385 10.63 3.51 -18.71
C GLN A 385 10.37 4.60 -19.77
N GLN A 386 9.45 4.33 -20.71
CA GLN A 386 9.04 5.33 -21.71
C GLN A 386 8.32 6.53 -21.09
N GLN A 387 7.43 6.33 -20.11
CA GLN A 387 6.77 7.44 -19.42
C GLN A 387 7.78 8.31 -18.67
N MET A 388 8.71 7.68 -17.94
CA MET A 388 9.77 8.39 -17.21
C MET A 388 10.70 9.13 -18.17
N GLN A 389 11.07 8.54 -19.29
CA GLN A 389 11.95 9.19 -20.27
C GLN A 389 11.31 10.36 -20.99
N SER A 390 10.02 10.23 -21.35
CA SER A 390 9.32 11.21 -22.18
C SER A 390 8.77 12.40 -21.40
N ALA A 391 8.54 12.26 -20.10
CA ALA A 391 8.00 13.33 -19.27
C ALA A 391 9.00 14.49 -19.08
N THR A 392 8.63 15.67 -19.57
CA THR A 392 9.39 16.93 -19.44
C THR A 392 8.95 17.80 -18.26
N THR A 393 8.07 17.27 -17.42
CA THR A 393 7.54 17.94 -16.22
C THR A 393 8.60 18.10 -15.14
N THR A 394 8.40 19.09 -14.27
CA THR A 394 9.31 19.40 -13.15
C THR A 394 9.45 18.22 -12.18
N TRP A 395 8.39 17.43 -12.04
CA TRP A 395 8.32 16.25 -11.18
C TRP A 395 7.78 15.05 -11.94
N LYS A 396 8.37 13.89 -11.68
CA LYS A 396 7.81 12.58 -12.03
C LYS A 396 7.40 11.91 -10.73
N LEU A 397 6.10 11.69 -10.56
CA LEU A 397 5.56 10.94 -9.42
C LEU A 397 5.32 9.51 -9.87
N TRP A 398 5.67 8.55 -9.04
CA TRP A 398 5.40 7.13 -9.26
C TRP A 398 4.48 6.63 -8.16
N GLY A 399 3.18 6.56 -8.46
CA GLY A 399 2.21 5.94 -7.55
C GLY A 399 2.20 4.44 -7.77
N ASN A 400 2.46 3.68 -6.72
CA ASN A 400 2.47 2.22 -6.75
C ASN A 400 2.14 1.65 -5.37
N GLU A 401 1.94 0.35 -5.33
CA GLU A 401 1.45 -0.40 -4.19
C GLU A 401 2.50 -0.53 -3.10
N VAL A 402 3.68 -1.09 -3.42
CA VAL A 402 4.66 -1.52 -2.43
C VAL A 402 5.92 -0.65 -2.36
N SER A 403 6.50 -0.51 -1.17
CA SER A 403 7.65 0.37 -0.97
C SER A 403 8.92 -0.10 -1.71
N LEU A 404 9.70 0.86 -2.21
CA LEU A 404 11.02 0.65 -2.82
C LEU A 404 12.18 0.68 -1.81
N LEU A 405 11.92 1.10 -0.57
CA LEU A 405 12.94 1.26 0.46
C LEU A 405 13.39 -0.10 1.01
N ARG A 406 14.72 -0.27 1.11
CA ARG A 406 15.32 -1.46 1.72
C ARG A 406 15.08 -1.51 3.23
N MET A 407 14.56 -2.63 3.71
CA MET A 407 14.39 -2.98 5.12
C MET A 407 15.24 -4.20 5.46
N GLY A 408 16.53 -3.93 5.66
CA GLY A 408 17.49 -4.92 6.13
C GLY A 408 17.64 -4.91 7.65
N VAL A 409 17.94 -6.08 8.22
CA VAL A 409 18.43 -6.21 9.60
C VAL A 409 19.63 -7.15 9.60
N ASP A 410 20.75 -6.71 10.17
CA ASP A 410 21.85 -7.63 10.48
C ASP A 410 21.55 -8.26 11.85
N GLY A 411 20.96 -9.46 11.82
CA GLY A 411 20.56 -10.19 13.02
C GLY A 411 21.76 -10.53 13.90
N THR A 412 22.91 -10.88 13.31
CA THR A 412 24.15 -11.13 14.04
C THR A 412 24.60 -9.90 14.81
N MET A 413 24.56 -8.72 14.19
CA MET A 413 24.88 -7.44 14.84
C MET A 413 23.84 -7.07 15.90
N ALA A 414 22.55 -7.29 15.62
CA ALA A 414 21.48 -7.04 16.58
C ALA A 414 21.65 -7.89 17.85
N VAL A 415 21.96 -9.18 17.67
CA VAL A 415 22.24 -10.10 18.77
C VAL A 415 23.50 -9.69 19.54
N ALA A 416 24.57 -9.27 18.86
CA ALA A 416 25.75 -8.73 19.51
C ALA A 416 25.42 -7.55 20.43
N GLY A 417 24.57 -6.62 19.96
CA GLY A 417 24.10 -5.49 20.76
C GLY A 417 23.26 -5.91 21.97
N LEU A 418 22.37 -6.88 21.83
CA LEU A 418 21.58 -7.40 22.97
C LEU A 418 22.45 -8.11 24.01
N LEU A 419 23.43 -8.91 23.56
CA LEU A 419 24.39 -9.58 24.43
C LEU A 419 25.28 -8.57 25.14
N GLU A 420 25.72 -7.52 24.44
CA GLU A 420 26.50 -6.43 25.02
C GLU A 420 25.74 -5.72 26.13
N GLN A 421 24.49 -5.32 25.90
CA GLN A 421 23.66 -4.62 26.90
C GLN A 421 23.45 -5.48 28.15
N GLY A 422 23.12 -6.77 27.97
CA GLY A 422 22.96 -7.70 29.07
C GLY A 422 24.26 -7.93 29.84
N LEU A 423 25.39 -8.02 29.12
CA LEU A 423 26.70 -8.22 29.72
C LEU A 423 27.20 -6.97 30.46
N ALA A 424 27.04 -5.77 29.90
CA ALA A 424 27.45 -4.52 30.53
C ALA A 424 26.78 -4.34 31.90
N ALA A 425 25.49 -4.69 32.02
CA ALA A 425 24.78 -4.70 33.30
C ALA A 425 25.40 -5.70 34.29
N ALA A 426 25.71 -6.92 33.85
CA ALA A 426 26.34 -7.94 34.68
C ALA A 426 27.77 -7.57 35.11
N LEU A 427 28.53 -6.91 34.24
CA LEU A 427 29.90 -6.45 34.52
C LEU A 427 29.92 -5.36 35.60
N ALA A 428 29.00 -4.40 35.51
CA ALA A 428 28.85 -3.36 36.53
C ALA A 428 28.48 -3.96 37.90
N GLN A 429 27.53 -4.92 37.92
CA GLN A 429 27.07 -5.55 39.16
C GLN A 429 28.10 -6.49 39.79
N ASN A 430 28.71 -7.37 39.00
CA ASN A 430 29.52 -8.48 39.53
C ASN A 430 31.01 -8.13 39.64
N PHE A 431 31.48 -7.14 38.86
CA PHE A 431 32.90 -6.79 38.78
C PHE A 431 33.17 -5.30 39.06
N GLY A 432 32.14 -4.47 39.27
CA GLY A 432 32.29 -3.02 39.38
C GLY A 432 32.82 -2.36 38.10
N LEU A 433 32.78 -3.08 36.97
CA LEU A 433 33.36 -2.64 35.70
C LEU A 433 32.30 -1.89 34.89
N ASN A 434 32.33 -0.55 34.99
CA ASN A 434 31.48 0.33 34.19
C ASN A 434 32.21 0.70 32.89
N LEU A 435 31.71 0.20 31.77
CA LEU A 435 32.31 0.44 30.45
C LEU A 435 31.91 1.83 29.92
N ALA A 436 32.88 2.58 29.41
CA ALA A 436 32.61 3.79 28.63
C ALA A 436 31.98 3.44 27.27
N ALA A 437 31.30 4.40 26.63
CA ALA A 437 30.62 4.17 25.34
C ALA A 437 31.56 3.58 24.24
N ALA A 438 32.81 4.03 24.19
CA ALA A 438 33.80 3.47 23.26
C ALA A 438 34.13 2.00 23.57
N GLN A 439 34.18 1.62 24.85
CA GLN A 439 34.42 0.24 25.27
C GLN A 439 33.20 -0.65 25.02
N GLN A 440 31.97 -0.12 25.20
CA GLN A 440 30.74 -0.82 24.83
C GLN A 440 30.71 -1.11 23.33
N GLN A 441 31.06 -0.12 22.49
CA GLN A 441 31.14 -0.32 21.04
C GLN A 441 32.21 -1.35 20.66
N GLN A 442 33.37 -1.34 21.31
CA GLN A 442 34.42 -2.34 21.12
C GLN A 442 33.97 -3.75 21.56
N LEU A 443 33.27 -3.86 22.69
CA LEU A 443 32.71 -5.11 23.19
C LEU A 443 31.66 -5.69 22.22
N MET A 444 30.75 -4.86 21.74
CA MET A 444 29.77 -5.24 20.71
C MET A 444 30.48 -5.73 19.45
N GLY A 445 31.52 -5.03 19.00
CA GLY A 445 32.34 -5.46 17.85
C GLY A 445 33.02 -6.81 18.06
N ALA A 446 33.55 -7.06 19.25
CA ALA A 446 34.15 -8.34 19.61
C ALA A 446 33.11 -9.48 19.64
N LEU A 447 31.96 -9.25 20.25
CA LEU A 447 30.83 -10.18 20.25
C LEU A 447 30.35 -10.49 18.82
N TYR A 448 30.25 -9.48 17.96
CA TYR A 448 29.87 -9.66 16.56
C TYR A 448 30.85 -10.57 15.82
N GLN A 449 32.16 -10.38 16.00
CA GLN A 449 33.18 -11.25 15.39
C GLN A 449 33.09 -12.69 15.94
N ASP A 450 32.87 -12.87 17.23
CA ASP A 450 32.70 -14.20 17.82
C ASP A 450 31.41 -14.89 17.32
N LEU A 451 30.32 -14.14 17.10
CA LEU A 451 29.06 -14.64 16.54
C LEU A 451 29.20 -15.03 15.06
N LEU A 452 29.95 -14.26 14.27
CA LEU A 452 30.26 -14.63 12.87
C LEU A 452 31.08 -15.93 12.79
N ALA A 453 31.93 -16.19 13.80
CA ALA A 453 32.74 -17.40 13.88
C ALA A 453 32.04 -18.58 14.57
N ALA A 454 30.78 -18.42 15.00
CA ALA A 454 30.04 -19.43 15.73
C ALA A 454 29.73 -20.66 14.86
N ASP A 455 29.73 -21.85 15.48
CA ASP A 455 29.12 -23.03 14.88
C ASP A 455 27.59 -22.91 15.01
N THR A 456 26.93 -22.67 13.87
CA THR A 456 25.48 -22.49 13.74
C THR A 456 24.78 -23.73 13.16
N SER A 457 25.46 -24.88 13.08
CA SER A 457 24.86 -26.11 12.53
C SER A 457 23.76 -26.70 13.41
N GLY A 458 23.70 -26.32 14.68
CA GLY A 458 22.66 -26.70 15.65
C GLY A 458 21.63 -25.59 15.89
N ALA A 459 20.61 -25.89 16.69
CA ALA A 459 19.56 -24.93 17.03
C ALA A 459 20.04 -23.73 17.87
N THR A 460 21.10 -23.93 18.66
CA THR A 460 21.75 -22.89 19.47
C THR A 460 23.21 -22.76 19.01
N PRO A 461 23.71 -21.54 18.78
CA PRO A 461 25.07 -21.35 18.30
C PRO A 461 26.10 -21.74 19.37
N LYS A 462 27.26 -22.24 18.95
CA LYS A 462 28.39 -22.54 19.85
C LYS A 462 29.54 -21.59 19.56
N LEU A 463 30.02 -20.92 20.61
CA LEU A 463 31.05 -19.88 20.52
C LEU A 463 32.24 -20.16 21.45
N SER A 464 33.43 -19.77 20.99
CA SER A 464 34.66 -19.74 21.81
C SER A 464 34.83 -18.42 22.58
N TYR A 465 34.20 -17.34 22.10
CA TYR A 465 34.31 -15.98 22.63
C TYR A 465 35.74 -15.42 22.70
N ALA A 466 36.60 -15.79 21.73
CA ALA A 466 38.01 -15.42 21.76
C ALA A 466 38.21 -13.90 21.74
N GLN A 467 37.44 -13.17 20.93
CA GLN A 467 37.56 -11.71 20.83
C GLN A 467 36.98 -11.03 22.07
N THR A 468 35.81 -11.48 22.52
CA THR A 468 35.11 -10.94 23.69
C THR A 468 35.95 -11.12 24.96
N GLN A 469 36.54 -12.30 25.15
CA GLN A 469 37.42 -12.58 26.28
C GLN A 469 38.64 -11.65 26.28
N ALA A 470 39.28 -11.46 25.12
CA ALA A 470 40.43 -10.57 24.99
C ALA A 470 40.08 -9.11 25.32
N ALA A 471 38.94 -8.62 24.81
CA ALA A 471 38.46 -7.27 25.07
C ALA A 471 38.21 -7.02 26.57
N LEU A 472 37.47 -7.92 27.23
CA LEU A 472 37.17 -7.80 28.66
C LEU A 472 38.40 -7.92 29.56
N SER A 473 39.37 -8.76 29.17
CA SER A 473 40.64 -8.82 29.87
C SER A 473 41.37 -7.48 29.79
N GLY A 474 41.38 -6.85 28.62
CA GLY A 474 41.94 -5.50 28.43
C GLY A 474 41.22 -4.43 29.26
N PHE A 475 39.88 -4.38 29.20
CA PHE A 475 39.09 -3.36 29.91
C PHE A 475 39.20 -3.46 31.44
N SER A 476 39.39 -4.67 31.95
CA SER A 476 39.51 -4.94 33.39
C SER A 476 40.95 -4.89 33.91
N GLY A 477 41.93 -4.52 33.09
CA GLY A 477 43.35 -4.56 33.47
C GLY A 477 43.84 -5.97 33.83
N GLY A 478 43.25 -7.01 33.24
CA GLY A 478 43.56 -8.42 33.47
C GLY A 478 42.75 -9.09 34.60
N ALA A 479 41.90 -8.36 35.32
CA ALA A 479 41.10 -8.94 36.41
C ALA A 479 40.11 -10.01 35.91
N ILE A 480 39.56 -9.82 34.71
CA ILE A 480 38.82 -10.86 33.98
C ILE A 480 39.83 -11.70 33.20
N SER A 481 40.45 -12.65 33.89
CA SER A 481 41.32 -13.68 33.27
C SER A 481 40.49 -14.71 32.49
N ALA A 482 41.14 -15.56 31.70
CA ALA A 482 40.47 -16.64 30.97
C ALA A 482 39.64 -17.55 31.90
N GLY A 483 40.16 -17.86 33.10
CA GLY A 483 39.46 -18.67 34.10
C GLY A 483 38.23 -17.94 34.68
N VAL A 484 38.35 -16.64 34.97
CA VAL A 484 37.23 -15.82 35.45
C VAL A 484 36.17 -15.68 34.36
N PHE A 485 36.58 -15.45 33.11
CA PHE A 485 35.68 -15.38 31.97
C PHE A 485 34.88 -16.68 31.84
N ALA A 486 35.55 -17.84 31.82
CA ALA A 486 34.91 -19.14 31.69
C ALA A 486 33.93 -19.44 32.84
N ALA A 487 34.26 -19.04 34.08
CA ALA A 487 33.45 -19.34 35.24
C ALA A 487 32.26 -18.37 35.44
N ALA A 488 32.42 -17.09 35.11
CA ALA A 488 31.48 -16.04 35.51
C ALA A 488 30.89 -15.22 34.36
N VAL A 489 31.55 -15.12 33.22
CA VAL A 489 31.08 -14.31 32.06
C VAL A 489 30.43 -15.18 31.00
N LYS A 490 31.11 -16.26 30.59
CA LYS A 490 30.63 -17.19 29.55
C LYS A 490 29.23 -17.75 29.85
N PRO A 491 28.90 -18.18 31.08
CA PRO A 491 27.55 -18.70 31.37
C PRO A 491 26.45 -17.65 31.18
N VAL A 492 26.74 -16.37 31.50
CA VAL A 492 25.81 -15.26 31.29
C VAL A 492 25.56 -15.08 29.80
N LEU A 493 26.61 -15.05 28.98
CA LEU A 493 26.49 -14.96 27.52
C LEU A 493 25.73 -16.15 26.94
N ASP A 494 26.13 -17.38 27.28
CA ASP A 494 25.52 -18.62 26.78
C ASP A 494 24.02 -18.69 27.10
N SER A 495 23.60 -18.30 28.31
CA SER A 495 22.19 -18.30 28.72
C SER A 495 21.32 -17.30 27.94
N ASN A 496 21.95 -16.31 27.31
CA ASN A 496 21.28 -15.28 26.53
C ASN A 496 21.38 -15.48 25.01
N LEU A 497 22.08 -16.53 24.55
CA LEU A 497 22.17 -16.83 23.12
C LEU A 497 20.79 -17.11 22.52
N PRO A 498 20.47 -16.49 21.37
CA PRO A 498 19.26 -16.81 20.62
C PRO A 498 19.41 -18.11 19.83
N PRO A 499 18.32 -18.59 19.19
CA PRO A 499 18.42 -19.61 18.15
C PRO A 499 19.38 -19.20 17.03
N SER A 500 20.12 -20.16 16.47
CA SER A 500 21.14 -19.92 15.42
C SER A 500 20.58 -19.21 14.19
N LEU A 501 19.28 -19.37 13.90
CA LEU A 501 18.63 -18.66 12.79
C LEU A 501 18.81 -17.14 12.91
N LEU A 502 18.75 -16.56 14.12
CA LEU A 502 18.89 -15.11 14.31
C LEU A 502 20.29 -14.57 13.98
N LEU A 503 21.28 -15.44 13.72
CA LEU A 503 22.63 -15.07 13.28
C LEU A 503 22.74 -15.00 11.75
N ASN A 504 21.81 -14.28 11.12
CA ASN A 504 21.80 -14.01 9.68
C ASN A 504 21.50 -12.54 9.41
N GLN A 505 21.81 -12.09 8.20
CA GLN A 505 21.24 -10.86 7.65
C GLN A 505 19.89 -11.15 7.02
N TYR A 506 18.92 -10.29 7.27
CA TYR A 506 17.53 -10.48 6.91
C TYR A 506 16.99 -9.33 6.06
N ILE A 507 16.13 -9.68 5.11
CA ILE A 507 15.16 -8.79 4.49
C ILE A 507 13.83 -8.99 5.21
N LEU A 508 13.26 -7.92 5.76
CA LEU A 508 12.07 -8.05 6.61
C LEU A 508 10.79 -8.30 5.81
N ASN A 509 10.68 -7.71 4.62
CA ASN A 509 9.55 -7.89 3.72
C ASN A 509 10.07 -7.98 2.26
N ALA A 510 10.02 -9.19 1.71
CA ALA A 510 10.38 -9.56 0.35
C ALA A 510 9.13 -9.75 -0.53
N ASP A 511 7.92 -9.50 -0.02
CA ASP A 511 6.76 -9.27 -0.89
C ASP A 511 6.91 -7.94 -1.66
N GLN A 512 7.57 -6.95 -1.05
CA GLN A 512 7.86 -5.66 -1.70
C GLN A 512 9.00 -5.73 -2.72
N TRP A 513 9.39 -4.58 -3.28
CA TRP A 513 10.56 -4.42 -4.16
C TRP A 513 11.88 -4.95 -3.59
N ASP A 514 11.94 -5.15 -2.27
CA ASP A 514 13.06 -5.78 -1.58
C ASP A 514 13.26 -7.26 -1.92
N GLY A 515 12.21 -7.95 -2.32
CA GLY A 515 12.28 -9.30 -2.87
C GLY A 515 12.79 -9.33 -4.31
N TYR A 516 12.55 -8.28 -5.10
CA TYR A 516 12.73 -8.25 -6.56
C TYR A 516 13.90 -7.33 -6.95
N ASN A 517 15.06 -7.58 -6.34
CA ASN A 517 16.20 -6.67 -6.38
C ASN A 517 16.74 -6.46 -7.81
N SER A 518 16.71 -7.49 -8.65
CA SER A 518 17.17 -7.44 -10.05
C SER A 518 16.35 -6.46 -10.89
N GLU A 519 15.02 -6.48 -10.74
CA GLU A 519 14.17 -5.52 -11.44
C GLU A 519 14.31 -4.12 -10.84
N ARG A 520 14.35 -3.99 -9.49
CA ARG A 520 14.57 -2.68 -8.86
C ARG A 520 15.86 -2.02 -9.37
N LYS A 521 16.97 -2.76 -9.40
CA LYS A 521 18.25 -2.27 -9.96
C LYS A 521 18.13 -1.88 -11.42
N THR A 522 17.36 -2.63 -12.20
CA THR A 522 17.12 -2.31 -13.62
C THR A 522 16.39 -0.98 -13.78
N LEU A 523 15.36 -0.72 -12.96
CA LEU A 523 14.62 0.54 -12.98
C LEU A 523 15.46 1.72 -12.50
N MET A 524 16.16 1.57 -11.37
CA MET A 524 17.01 2.63 -10.83
C MET A 524 18.22 2.92 -11.72
N GLY A 525 18.82 1.87 -12.29
CA GLY A 525 19.87 1.97 -13.31
C GLY A 525 19.39 2.68 -14.58
N PHE A 526 18.14 2.46 -15.00
CA PHE A 526 17.52 3.20 -16.10
C PHE A 526 17.39 4.70 -15.79
N LEU A 527 16.85 5.07 -14.63
CA LEU A 527 16.74 6.47 -14.22
C LEU A 527 18.12 7.15 -14.18
N LYS A 528 19.09 6.49 -13.54
CA LYS A 528 20.46 6.99 -13.40
C LYS A 528 21.14 7.18 -14.76
N SER A 529 21.08 6.18 -15.62
CA SER A 529 21.75 6.20 -16.95
C SER A 529 21.15 7.25 -17.89
N ASN A 530 19.88 7.60 -17.70
CA ASN A 530 19.19 8.61 -18.49
C ASN A 530 19.10 9.99 -17.81
N ASN A 531 19.81 10.18 -16.70
CA ASN A 531 19.83 11.43 -15.92
C ASN A 531 18.43 11.90 -15.46
N ILE A 532 17.56 10.96 -15.08
CA ILE A 532 16.21 11.24 -14.59
C ILE A 532 16.25 11.31 -13.05
N GLY A 533 16.56 12.48 -12.51
CA GLY A 533 16.72 12.69 -11.06
C GLY A 533 15.53 13.32 -10.32
N ASN A 534 14.40 13.55 -11.00
CA ASN A 534 13.24 14.25 -10.45
C ASN A 534 12.05 13.32 -10.14
N VAL A 535 12.35 12.11 -9.65
CA VAL A 535 11.37 11.06 -9.36
C VAL A 535 11.06 10.99 -7.86
N VAL A 536 9.77 10.91 -7.51
CA VAL A 536 9.31 10.62 -6.15
C VAL A 536 8.26 9.50 -6.19
N GLY A 537 8.51 8.41 -5.46
CA GLY A 537 7.58 7.32 -5.21
C GLY A 537 6.55 7.70 -4.17
N LEU A 538 5.32 7.26 -4.39
CA LEU A 538 4.18 7.36 -3.46
C LEU A 538 3.66 5.94 -3.28
N THR A 539 3.89 5.37 -2.10
CA THR A 539 3.69 3.93 -1.83
C THR A 539 2.87 3.67 -0.57
N GLY A 540 2.36 2.45 -0.43
CA GLY A 540 1.48 2.00 0.64
C GLY A 540 1.87 0.64 1.21
N ASP A 541 0.88 -0.26 1.29
CA ASP A 541 0.99 -1.68 1.72
C ASP A 541 1.43 -1.88 3.19
N ILE A 542 2.60 -1.40 3.58
CA ILE A 542 3.29 -1.85 4.79
C ILE A 542 2.68 -1.39 6.12
N HIS A 543 1.62 -0.57 6.10
CA HIS A 543 0.97 -0.01 7.29
C HIS A 543 1.93 0.74 8.23
N ALA A 544 2.84 1.55 7.67
CA ALA A 544 3.76 2.42 8.41
C ALA A 544 4.07 3.69 7.60
N PHE A 545 4.50 4.77 8.28
CA PHE A 545 5.03 5.94 7.58
C PHE A 545 6.54 5.84 7.44
N PHE A 546 7.04 5.67 6.22
CA PHE A 546 8.46 5.78 5.91
C PHE A 546 8.72 6.92 4.93
N ALA A 547 9.90 7.52 5.01
CA ALA A 547 10.42 8.36 3.95
C ALA A 547 11.92 8.12 3.82
N GLY A 548 12.38 7.92 2.59
CA GLY A 548 13.78 7.61 2.35
C GLY A 548 14.22 7.77 0.91
N GLN A 549 15.50 7.51 0.69
CA GLN A 549 16.14 7.57 -0.62
C GLN A 549 16.26 6.16 -1.19
N VAL A 550 15.78 5.95 -2.41
CA VAL A 550 15.97 4.69 -3.13
C VAL A 550 17.33 4.71 -3.79
N MET A 551 18.12 3.67 -3.52
CA MET A 551 19.48 3.54 -4.03
C MET A 551 19.48 2.87 -5.41
N ASP A 552 20.49 3.15 -6.23
CA ASP A 552 20.74 2.45 -7.49
C ASP A 552 20.90 0.94 -7.29
N ASP A 553 21.65 0.59 -6.25
CA ASP A 553 21.82 -0.77 -5.75
C ASP A 553 22.12 -0.71 -4.25
N PHE A 554 21.16 -1.12 -3.42
CA PHE A 554 21.32 -1.18 -1.96
C PHE A 554 22.44 -2.12 -1.48
N ASP A 555 22.87 -3.06 -2.34
CA ASP A 555 23.91 -4.04 -2.04
C ASP A 555 25.29 -3.65 -2.59
N ALA A 556 25.40 -2.50 -3.28
CA ALA A 556 26.67 -1.98 -3.73
C ALA A 556 27.55 -1.55 -2.56
N ALA A 557 28.88 -1.59 -2.74
CA ALA A 557 29.83 -1.10 -1.74
C ALA A 557 29.69 0.42 -1.46
N SER A 558 29.13 1.17 -2.41
CA SER A 558 28.86 2.61 -2.30
C SER A 558 27.54 2.93 -3.01
N PRO A 559 26.40 2.64 -2.38
CA PRO A 559 25.09 2.89 -2.95
C PRO A 559 24.87 4.38 -3.19
N SER A 560 24.25 4.74 -4.32
CA SER A 560 23.98 6.13 -4.69
C SER A 560 22.47 6.37 -4.76
N PRO A 561 21.94 7.46 -4.15
CA PRO A 561 20.52 7.75 -4.19
C PRO A 561 20.08 8.16 -5.61
N VAL A 562 18.94 7.64 -6.08
CA VAL A 562 18.38 7.85 -7.43
C VAL A 562 17.05 8.59 -7.38
N MET A 563 16.19 8.25 -6.42
CA MET A 563 14.88 8.87 -6.20
C MET A 563 14.53 8.86 -4.72
N VAL A 564 13.43 9.52 -4.35
CA VAL A 564 12.84 9.44 -3.01
C VAL A 564 11.61 8.54 -3.05
N ASP A 565 11.34 7.80 -1.99
CA ASP A 565 10.10 7.07 -1.79
C ASP A 565 9.42 7.55 -0.50
N LEU A 566 8.11 7.83 -0.60
CA LEU A 566 7.26 8.31 0.48
C LEU A 566 6.14 7.30 0.70
N VAL A 567 6.20 6.62 1.85
CA VAL A 567 5.31 5.51 2.19
C VAL A 567 4.25 6.01 3.16
N THR A 568 2.96 5.90 2.82
CA THR A 568 1.88 6.21 3.75
C THR A 568 1.50 4.97 4.57
N ALA A 569 1.14 5.17 5.83
CA ALA A 569 0.48 4.15 6.62
C ALA A 569 -0.93 3.87 6.06
N GLY A 570 -1.49 2.72 6.45
CA GLY A 570 -2.88 2.41 6.18
C GLY A 570 -3.83 3.33 6.94
N VAL A 571 -4.91 3.76 6.31
CA VAL A 571 -5.94 4.60 6.95
C VAL A 571 -6.44 3.96 8.23
N SER A 572 -6.66 2.65 8.22
CA SER A 572 -7.20 1.94 9.37
C SER A 572 -6.70 0.51 9.59
N SER A 573 -5.81 -0.03 8.75
CA SER A 573 -5.26 -1.39 8.91
C SER A 573 -4.25 -1.53 10.07
N ASN A 574 -4.03 -2.74 10.56
CA ASN A 574 -3.11 -3.00 11.68
C ASN A 574 -1.67 -2.60 11.31
N SER A 575 -1.03 -1.78 12.15
CA SER A 575 0.31 -1.23 11.89
C SER A 575 1.40 -2.31 11.73
N PHE A 576 2.47 -1.98 11.00
CA PHE A 576 3.67 -2.83 10.85
C PHE A 576 4.24 -3.32 12.18
N PHE A 577 4.26 -2.44 13.18
CA PHE A 577 4.67 -2.75 14.54
C PHE A 577 3.83 -3.87 15.16
N SER A 578 2.51 -3.83 14.97
CA SER A 578 1.60 -4.83 15.54
C SER A 578 1.86 -6.23 14.96
N TYR A 579 2.18 -6.33 13.67
CA TYR A 579 2.56 -7.59 13.02
C TYR A 579 3.82 -8.18 13.67
N PHE A 580 4.93 -7.43 13.70
CA PHE A 580 6.18 -7.93 14.27
C PHE A 580 6.10 -8.17 15.78
N LYS A 581 5.29 -7.38 16.50
CA LYS A 581 5.01 -7.62 17.91
C LYS A 581 4.33 -8.98 18.10
N ASN A 582 3.32 -9.30 17.27
CA ASN A 582 2.65 -10.59 17.32
C ASN A 582 3.62 -11.74 17.02
N VAL A 583 4.50 -11.59 16.02
CA VAL A 583 5.52 -12.60 15.70
C VAL A 583 6.42 -12.90 16.89
N VAL A 584 7.02 -11.88 17.53
CA VAL A 584 7.92 -12.10 18.68
C VAL A 584 7.20 -12.57 19.95
N ASP A 585 5.87 -12.39 20.03
CA ASP A 585 5.06 -12.85 21.15
C ASP A 585 4.55 -14.28 21.00
N THR A 586 4.30 -14.73 19.76
CA THR A 586 3.62 -16.00 19.49
C THR A 586 4.52 -17.07 18.87
N VAL A 587 5.62 -16.68 18.21
CA VAL A 587 6.55 -17.61 17.56
C VAL A 587 7.78 -17.81 18.46
N PRO A 588 7.97 -19.00 19.08
CA PRO A 588 9.03 -19.21 20.07
C PRO A 588 10.44 -18.93 19.54
N ALA A 589 10.67 -19.21 18.25
CA ALA A 589 11.92 -18.96 17.54
C ALA A 589 12.34 -17.47 17.55
N PHE A 590 11.38 -16.54 17.66
CA PHE A 590 11.61 -15.09 17.64
C PHE A 590 11.50 -14.43 19.01
N SER A 591 11.17 -15.18 20.06
CA SER A 591 10.96 -14.63 21.41
C SER A 591 12.14 -13.82 21.95
N LYS A 592 13.38 -14.23 21.63
CA LYS A 592 14.63 -13.53 22.00
C LYS A 592 14.89 -12.25 21.19
N ALA A 593 14.20 -12.05 20.07
CA ALA A 593 14.26 -10.82 19.28
C ALA A 593 13.31 -9.73 19.79
N LYS A 594 12.47 -10.02 20.80
CA LYS A 594 11.50 -9.08 21.38
C LYS A 594 12.06 -7.67 21.65
N PRO A 595 13.24 -7.50 22.27
CA PRO A 595 13.78 -6.17 22.55
C PRO A 595 14.09 -5.31 21.31
N LEU A 596 14.22 -5.94 20.12
CA LEU A 596 14.38 -5.24 18.84
C LEU A 596 13.07 -4.69 18.30
N ILE A 597 11.93 -5.17 18.79
CA ILE A 597 10.59 -4.75 18.38
C ILE A 597 9.95 -3.88 19.46
N TYR A 598 9.92 -4.37 20.70
CA TYR A 598 9.38 -3.61 21.82
C TYR A 598 10.01 -3.97 23.17
N GLN A 599 9.82 -3.09 24.15
CA GLN A 599 10.12 -3.34 25.56
C GLN A 599 8.90 -3.01 26.43
N THR A 600 8.86 -3.57 27.63
CA THR A 600 7.86 -3.21 28.64
C THR A 600 8.51 -2.33 29.70
N VAL A 601 8.12 -1.06 29.77
CA VAL A 601 8.62 -0.09 30.75
C VAL A 601 7.45 0.39 31.60
N ASN A 602 7.52 0.19 32.92
CA ASN A 602 6.43 0.53 33.86
C ASN A 602 5.06 -0.05 33.46
N GLY A 603 5.05 -1.26 32.88
CA GLY A 603 3.83 -1.93 32.42
C GLY A 603 3.31 -1.44 31.05
N GLN A 604 3.96 -0.47 30.41
CA GLN A 604 3.61 0.03 29.08
C GLN A 604 4.52 -0.55 28.00
N THR A 605 3.93 -0.87 26.85
CA THR A 605 4.69 -1.27 25.65
C THR A 605 5.35 -0.05 25.03
N VAL A 606 6.67 -0.08 24.87
CA VAL A 606 7.47 0.93 24.19
C VAL A 606 7.97 0.32 22.88
N ASN A 607 7.63 0.95 21.76
CA ASN A 607 8.07 0.54 20.42
C ASN A 607 9.57 0.84 20.24
N THR A 608 10.40 -0.20 20.16
CA THR A 608 11.84 -0.10 19.85
C THR A 608 12.15 -0.39 18.38
N PHE A 609 11.14 -0.80 17.60
CA PHE A 609 11.31 -1.19 16.21
C PHE A 609 11.74 -0.03 15.31
N ASN A 610 11.23 1.19 15.56
CA ASN A 610 11.69 2.39 14.84
C ASN A 610 13.22 2.57 14.99
N THR A 611 13.74 2.37 16.20
CA THR A 611 15.19 2.47 16.48
C THR A 611 15.96 1.38 15.76
N THR A 612 15.47 0.13 15.80
CA THR A 612 16.08 -1.00 15.08
C THR A 612 16.15 -0.73 13.58
N LEU A 613 15.06 -0.28 12.95
CA LEU A 613 15.07 0.04 11.52
C LEU A 613 16.01 1.19 11.19
N THR A 614 16.03 2.24 12.02
CA THR A 614 16.94 3.39 11.85
C THR A 614 18.40 2.95 11.95
N GLN A 615 18.72 2.07 12.89
CA GLN A 615 20.09 1.56 13.09
C GLN A 615 20.61 0.83 11.84
N PHE A 616 19.79 -0.02 11.22
CA PHE A 616 20.24 -0.84 10.09
C PHE A 616 20.02 -0.20 8.72
N ASN A 617 19.15 0.81 8.61
CA ASN A 617 18.72 1.39 7.33
C ASN A 617 18.86 2.92 7.27
N GLY A 618 19.42 3.57 8.30
CA GLY A 618 19.51 5.04 8.41
C GLY A 618 20.31 5.73 7.30
N ASN A 619 21.09 4.96 6.53
CA ASN A 619 21.75 5.45 5.32
C ASN A 619 20.75 5.92 4.26
N TRP A 620 19.56 5.29 4.19
CA TRP A 620 18.53 5.61 3.20
C TRP A 620 17.15 5.93 3.80
N ILE A 621 16.70 5.24 4.86
CA ILE A 621 15.46 5.59 5.57
C ILE A 621 15.76 6.78 6.49
N LYS A 622 15.13 7.93 6.24
CA LYS A 622 15.33 9.17 7.01
C LYS A 622 14.22 9.43 8.03
N TYR A 623 13.02 8.90 7.78
CA TYR A 623 11.91 8.93 8.71
C TYR A 623 11.23 7.56 8.76
N VAL A 624 10.83 7.15 9.98
CA VAL A 624 10.18 5.87 10.25
C VAL A 624 9.19 6.00 11.41
N ASP A 625 7.94 5.58 11.18
CA ASP A 625 6.95 5.33 12.22
C ASP A 625 6.19 4.04 11.93
N THR A 626 6.63 2.95 12.58
CA THR A 626 6.09 1.59 12.40
C THR A 626 4.76 1.34 13.10
N ASP A 627 4.37 2.18 14.08
CA ASP A 627 3.09 2.05 14.80
C ASP A 627 2.14 3.16 14.37
N ALA A 628 1.89 3.24 13.07
CA ALA A 628 1.07 4.29 12.48
C ALA A 628 -0.16 3.71 11.76
N GLN A 629 -1.24 4.48 11.84
CA GLN A 629 -2.39 4.45 10.93
C GLN A 629 -2.61 5.88 10.48
N GLY A 630 -3.05 6.12 9.25
CA GLY A 630 -3.40 7.46 8.79
C GLY A 630 -3.23 7.69 7.30
N TYR A 631 -2.86 8.91 6.94
CA TYR A 631 -2.79 9.36 5.54
C TYR A 631 -1.67 10.38 5.34
N ALA A 632 -1.35 10.68 4.09
CA ALA A 632 -0.37 11.69 3.72
C ALA A 632 -1.00 12.79 2.87
N VAL A 633 -0.56 14.04 3.09
CA VAL A 633 -0.96 15.21 2.30
C VAL A 633 0.27 15.82 1.65
N VAL A 634 0.23 15.99 0.34
CA VAL A 634 1.32 16.52 -0.47
C VAL A 634 0.96 17.89 -1.01
N THR A 635 1.87 18.85 -0.84
CA THR A 635 1.91 20.09 -1.60
C THR A 635 3.15 20.10 -2.47
N LEU A 636 2.94 20.08 -3.78
CA LEU A 636 3.99 20.08 -4.79
C LEU A 636 4.08 21.45 -5.44
N THR A 637 5.31 21.96 -5.61
CA THR A 637 5.61 23.24 -6.26
C THR A 637 6.80 23.06 -7.20
N PRO A 638 7.11 24.02 -8.09
CA PRO A 638 8.31 23.91 -8.93
C PRO A 638 9.63 23.75 -8.15
N ALA A 639 9.69 24.21 -6.90
CA ALA A 639 10.91 24.20 -6.10
C ALA A 639 11.04 22.98 -5.17
N LYS A 640 9.91 22.44 -4.67
CA LYS A 640 9.90 21.34 -3.71
C LYS A 640 8.58 20.58 -3.68
N LEU A 641 8.66 19.34 -3.20
CA LEU A 641 7.54 18.54 -2.69
C LEU A 641 7.58 18.58 -1.16
N SER A 642 6.47 18.94 -0.53
CA SER A 642 6.28 18.84 0.93
C SER A 642 5.20 17.79 1.20
N CYS A 643 5.54 16.76 1.99
CA CYS A 643 4.62 15.69 2.37
C CYS A 643 4.44 15.71 3.88
N THR A 644 3.19 15.81 4.35
CA THR A 644 2.84 15.73 5.76
C THR A 644 2.11 14.43 6.03
N PHE A 645 2.70 13.57 6.85
CA PHE A 645 2.08 12.37 7.38
C PHE A 645 1.17 12.74 8.55
N HIS A 646 -0.09 12.32 8.49
CA HIS A 646 -1.10 12.53 9.52
C HIS A 646 -1.36 11.21 10.24
N LYS A 647 -0.77 11.05 11.43
CA LYS A 647 -0.96 9.85 12.26
C LYS A 647 -2.28 9.94 13.02
N MET A 648 -3.13 8.96 12.82
CA MET A 648 -4.41 8.84 13.53
C MET A 648 -4.17 8.46 14.99
N ALA A 649 -5.01 9.03 15.84
CA ALA A 649 -5.21 8.53 17.19
C ALA A 649 -5.73 7.08 17.12
N LYS A 650 -5.46 6.33 18.19
CA LYS A 650 -6.07 5.00 18.33
C LYS A 650 -7.53 5.17 18.78
N LEU A 651 -8.37 4.22 18.37
CA LEU A 651 -9.77 4.12 18.74
C LEU A 651 -9.94 4.22 20.26
N ALA A 652 -10.89 5.05 20.69
CA ALA A 652 -11.20 5.23 22.10
C ALA A 652 -12.68 4.93 22.34
N ASN A 653 -12.99 3.98 23.22
CA ASN A 653 -14.37 3.62 23.60
C ASN A 653 -15.29 3.32 22.40
N GLY A 654 -14.76 2.68 21.35
CA GLY A 654 -15.54 2.29 20.16
C GLY A 654 -15.93 3.44 19.22
N VAL A 655 -15.35 4.63 19.39
CA VAL A 655 -15.58 5.79 18.51
C VAL A 655 -14.27 6.44 18.07
N ALA A 656 -14.29 7.05 16.87
CA ALA A 656 -13.19 7.88 16.39
C ALA A 656 -12.95 9.08 17.32
N PRO A 657 -11.69 9.34 17.74
CA PRO A 657 -11.33 10.55 18.46
C PRO A 657 -11.57 11.83 17.65
N SER A 658 -11.66 12.97 18.33
CA SER A 658 -11.79 14.30 17.72
C SER A 658 -10.82 15.27 18.39
N PRO A 659 -9.80 15.82 17.69
CA PRO A 659 -9.44 15.52 16.29
C PRO A 659 -9.03 14.04 16.10
N ALA A 660 -9.17 13.53 14.87
CA ALA A 660 -8.79 12.15 14.56
C ALA A 660 -7.27 12.03 14.38
N THR A 661 -6.62 13.05 13.82
CA THR A 661 -5.15 13.17 13.81
C THR A 661 -4.60 13.38 15.22
N ALA A 662 -3.72 12.48 15.67
CA ALA A 662 -2.96 12.59 16.92
C ALA A 662 -1.67 13.41 16.76
N SER A 663 -0.97 13.24 15.64
CA SER A 663 0.28 13.94 15.35
C SER A 663 0.54 14.05 13.86
N THR A 664 1.42 14.97 13.48
CA THR A 664 1.87 15.15 12.11
C THR A 664 3.39 15.17 12.02
N GLN A 665 3.95 14.62 10.94
CA GLN A 665 5.36 14.78 10.58
C GLN A 665 5.46 15.26 9.14
N THR A 666 6.27 16.28 8.87
CA THR A 666 6.52 16.77 7.51
C THR A 666 7.90 16.37 7.02
N VAL A 667 8.00 16.00 5.75
CA VAL A 667 9.25 15.80 5.01
C VAL A 667 9.23 16.60 3.71
N GLU A 668 10.41 17.01 3.25
CA GLU A 668 10.55 17.80 2.01
C GLU A 668 11.61 17.21 1.07
N VAL A 669 11.26 17.19 -0.21
CA VAL A 669 12.15 16.82 -1.33
C VAL A 669 12.39 18.07 -2.17
N PRO A 670 13.64 18.54 -2.31
CA PRO A 670 13.98 19.61 -3.26
C PRO A 670 13.84 19.15 -4.71
N ALA A 671 13.40 20.03 -5.61
CA ALA A 671 13.27 19.70 -7.03
C ALA A 671 14.61 19.28 -7.66
N GLY A 672 14.57 18.24 -8.50
CA GLY A 672 15.73 17.74 -9.24
C GLY A 672 16.80 17.06 -8.39
N SER A 673 16.50 16.73 -7.13
CA SER A 673 17.43 16.06 -6.22
C SER A 673 16.74 14.88 -5.54
N PRO A 674 17.41 13.73 -5.37
CA PRO A 674 16.89 12.63 -4.55
C PRO A 674 17.16 12.87 -3.04
N ALA A 675 17.35 14.12 -2.60
CA ALA A 675 17.55 14.48 -1.20
C ALA A 675 16.22 14.55 -0.45
N LEU A 676 16.25 14.23 0.85
CA LEU A 676 15.09 14.24 1.72
C LEU A 676 15.42 14.94 3.04
N ASN A 677 14.62 15.93 3.40
CA ASN A 677 14.72 16.65 4.67
C ASN A 677 13.53 16.27 5.56
N VAL A 678 13.78 15.90 6.81
CA VAL A 678 12.74 15.70 7.84
C VAL A 678 12.67 16.99 8.66
N LEU A 679 11.47 17.56 8.80
CA LEU A 679 11.25 18.88 9.42
C LEU A 679 10.84 18.82 10.89
#